data_AF-A0A8D0KPV3-F1
#
_entry.id   AF-A0A8D0KPV3-F1
#
_cell.length_a   1.000
_cell.length_b   1.000
_cell.length_c   1.000
_cell.angle_alpha   90.00
_cell.angle_beta   90.00
_cell.angle_gamma   90.00
#
_symmetry.space_group_name_H-M   'P 1'
#
loop_
_entity.id
_entity.type
_entity.pdbx_description
1 polymer ?
#
loop_
_entity_poly.entity_id
_entity_poly.type
_entity_poly.pdbx_seq_one_letter_code
_entity_poly.pdbx_strand_id
1 'polypeptide(L)'
;MNRLGLNGNCLGLHNWDDGFAIPVANAENKALEEEMQKTQKEKANLQNQLTDYEDRIAAMTSHLKNVRQEFNLTQTLFRARQNEIETEQHFKAIAEREVGRLKSEIQRLENETVSLREKKNSQENNVFKVTQKLEALRCQMNWDQQALEAWLEESARKDNDALTIQKYAQQDDGKLRTLTLQIEMLTVQCNNKRRALDNELTETLAAQIELDKAAEDFRRVHRERQELIKQWESTIEQMKKRDQEIDNCALLLAQARRATRTKESVLKDKIQFLANESGNNIEYEKRISIADRQATKLRLEYQKEEANRNQLQDEKVWNTVSNSTEHWAVPNSLSHPVILVSLKILKDQNNSLANKLKLVTNQALSSEEKASRTEELLREKEKNVKEKEIQAEQLRDTHFKKRKELQELKEKEKSLRHDIDGRRGQLKNLYCRLSRLDAETLKQQELVYNQDFYIQQVERRLSRLQGELNTDERQVLEAKVAELLKIADEKKQAYNTLQAQQKKLQNDIHFMKLAMTKTGEEMAGLNTRIDELNLFTDKSEKLLKKAKADKQDLMIEDNLLKLEHKRVRDTLYNKADQVLSLEKRKQQLKAAMEERTAEIKVHKAMIEAQIRLIEQERQTLSSEFHERLGKIEKLKSRFEIITIVMMPPEGEEEKTQTYYVIKAAQEKEDLQREGDALDAKIQQAEKECVALENTLHVLNSCNSNYRESFKKITVKHEEHQEKVRLEDEKRAADEKYRYKRRQIKELQEDIQVTGFSLQKQAQVAQLTKEIDDQKPKLERVTKQVAKACREIRALKKTQSETHEEQDIELRCLKEFSRSIDKLLIDISEAHPDLNTAFQRYFEQVLNLIQNLGSVGKAFASRACTSSSLAVSADKRLSMQNSTWRAFCW
;
A
#
# COMPACT_ATOMS: atom_id res chain seq x y z
N MET A 1 -16.87 -199.17 -31.56
CA MET A 1 -17.94 -198.47 -32.30
C MET A 1 -18.10 -197.09 -31.69
N ASN A 2 -18.25 -195.93 -32.35
CA ASN A 2 -18.02 -195.40 -33.73
C ASN A 2 -18.26 -193.86 -33.66
N ARG A 3 -17.74 -192.92 -34.47
CA ARG A 3 -16.53 -192.66 -35.32
C ARG A 3 -16.74 -191.29 -36.05
N LEU A 4 -15.80 -190.41 -36.43
CA LEU A 4 -14.42 -190.04 -35.99
C LEU A 4 -13.93 -188.76 -36.78
N GLY A 5 -13.14 -187.84 -36.18
CA GLY A 5 -12.42 -186.74 -36.88
C GLY A 5 -13.21 -185.44 -37.14
N LEU A 6 -12.70 -184.32 -37.70
CA LEU A 6 -11.36 -183.68 -37.94
C LEU A 6 -11.67 -182.20 -38.38
N ASN A 7 -10.94 -181.08 -38.14
CA ASN A 7 -9.60 -180.70 -37.62
C ASN A 7 -8.45 -180.47 -38.65
N GLY A 8 -7.83 -179.26 -38.68
CA GLY A 8 -6.60 -178.93 -39.44
C GLY A 8 -6.18 -177.43 -39.52
N ASN A 9 -4.96 -177.09 -39.07
CA ASN A 9 -4.35 -175.74 -38.91
C ASN A 9 -3.91 -174.96 -40.18
N CYS A 10 -3.70 -173.63 -40.03
CA CYS A 10 -2.43 -172.88 -40.28
C CYS A 10 -2.59 -171.40 -39.83
N LEU A 11 -1.82 -170.85 -38.88
CA LEU A 11 -0.45 -170.28 -38.98
C LEU A 11 -0.29 -169.12 -40.01
N GLY A 12 0.33 -167.97 -39.70
CA GLY A 12 0.93 -167.50 -38.44
C GLY A 12 2.28 -166.80 -38.63
N LEU A 13 2.31 -165.57 -39.15
CA LEU A 13 3.53 -164.75 -39.37
C LEU A 13 3.18 -163.26 -39.57
N HIS A 14 4.14 -162.38 -39.22
CA HIS A 14 4.13 -160.90 -39.18
C HIS A 14 3.78 -160.26 -37.81
N ASN A 15 4.72 -159.45 -37.31
CA ASN A 15 4.72 -158.89 -35.96
C ASN A 15 3.81 -157.67 -35.82
N TRP A 16 3.35 -157.44 -34.59
CA TRP A 16 2.75 -156.20 -34.10
C TRP A 16 3.63 -155.68 -32.95
N ASP A 17 3.58 -154.37 -32.68
CA ASP A 17 3.91 -153.79 -31.37
C ASP A 17 3.21 -152.42 -31.22
N ASP A 18 3.06 -151.93 -29.99
CA ASP A 18 2.03 -150.95 -29.64
C ASP A 18 2.11 -149.59 -30.35
N GLY A 19 0.97 -149.21 -30.93
CA GLY A 19 0.68 -147.89 -31.50
C GLY A 19 -0.77 -147.80 -31.95
N PHE A 20 -1.34 -146.59 -32.07
CA PHE A 20 -2.78 -146.40 -32.39
C PHE A 20 -3.16 -146.76 -33.85
N ALA A 21 -2.26 -147.42 -34.58
CA ALA A 21 -2.50 -147.98 -35.89
C ALA A 21 -3.37 -149.24 -35.78
N ILE A 22 -4.70 -149.04 -35.76
CA ILE A 22 -5.65 -150.08 -36.17
C ILE A 22 -5.16 -150.64 -37.53
N PRO A 23 -5.16 -151.97 -37.76
CA PRO A 23 -4.87 -152.53 -39.09
C PRO A 23 -5.95 -152.09 -40.10
N VAL A 24 -5.74 -150.93 -40.73
CA VAL A 24 -6.72 -150.33 -41.63
C VAL A 24 -6.76 -151.14 -42.93
N ALA A 25 -7.82 -151.94 -43.09
CA ALA A 25 -8.01 -152.79 -44.26
C ALA A 25 -8.32 -152.03 -45.59
N ASN A 26 -8.26 -150.70 -45.59
CA ASN A 26 -8.50 -149.88 -46.78
C ASN A 26 -7.73 -148.54 -46.72
N ALA A 27 -7.34 -147.97 -47.86
CA ALA A 27 -6.40 -146.84 -47.91
C ALA A 27 -6.95 -145.50 -47.35
N GLU A 28 -8.28 -145.31 -47.42
CA GLU A 28 -8.93 -144.01 -47.19
C GLU A 28 -8.79 -143.49 -45.75
N ASN A 29 -8.95 -144.36 -44.74
CA ASN A 29 -8.89 -143.90 -43.34
C ASN A 29 -7.47 -143.47 -42.92
N LYS A 30 -6.42 -143.95 -43.60
CA LYS A 30 -5.05 -143.47 -43.36
C LYS A 30 -4.85 -142.03 -43.84
N ALA A 31 -5.48 -141.64 -44.95
CA ALA A 31 -5.47 -140.25 -45.41
C ALA A 31 -6.17 -139.32 -44.40
N LEU A 32 -7.29 -139.76 -43.83
CA LEU A 32 -8.02 -139.02 -42.78
C LEU A 32 -7.19 -138.84 -41.49
N GLU A 33 -6.38 -139.83 -41.10
CA GLU A 33 -5.47 -139.69 -39.95
C GLU A 33 -4.36 -138.66 -40.22
N GLU A 34 -3.76 -138.68 -41.41
CA GLU A 34 -2.77 -137.67 -41.82
C GLU A 34 -3.37 -136.25 -41.90
N GLU A 35 -4.64 -136.12 -42.28
CA GLU A 35 -5.39 -134.86 -42.30
C GLU A 35 -5.70 -134.33 -40.88
N MET A 36 -6.06 -135.22 -39.96
CA MET A 36 -6.16 -134.92 -38.52
C MET A 36 -4.84 -134.39 -37.96
N GLN A 37 -3.70 -134.99 -38.32
CA GLN A 37 -2.39 -134.52 -37.87
C GLN A 37 -1.96 -133.18 -38.51
N LYS A 38 -2.40 -132.86 -39.74
CA LYS A 38 -2.16 -131.56 -40.39
C LYS A 38 -2.94 -130.45 -39.69
N THR A 39 -4.26 -130.61 -39.58
CA THR A 39 -5.15 -129.62 -38.94
C THR A 39 -4.76 -129.34 -37.48
N GLN A 40 -4.28 -130.34 -36.75
CA GLN A 40 -3.81 -130.15 -35.37
C GLN A 40 -2.48 -129.36 -35.28
N LYS A 41 -1.62 -129.40 -36.31
CA LYS A 41 -0.42 -128.53 -36.42
C LYS A 41 -0.80 -127.10 -36.85
N GLU A 42 -1.72 -126.97 -37.80
CA GLU A 42 -2.25 -125.67 -38.25
C GLU A 42 -2.89 -124.88 -37.09
N LYS A 43 -3.66 -125.57 -36.24
CA LYS A 43 -4.20 -124.99 -35.00
C LYS A 43 -3.12 -124.37 -34.12
N ALA A 44 -1.99 -125.06 -33.92
CA ALA A 44 -0.89 -124.54 -33.09
C ALA A 44 -0.23 -123.29 -33.70
N ASN A 45 -0.05 -123.27 -35.03
CA ASN A 45 0.48 -122.09 -35.73
C ASN A 45 -0.47 -120.89 -35.63
N LEU A 46 -1.78 -121.10 -35.80
CA LEU A 46 -2.80 -120.06 -35.63
C LEU A 46 -2.88 -119.55 -34.19
N GLN A 47 -2.69 -120.42 -33.19
CA GLN A 47 -2.65 -120.04 -31.77
C GLN A 47 -1.49 -119.08 -31.48
N ASN A 48 -0.30 -119.34 -32.04
CA ASN A 48 0.87 -118.47 -31.86
C ASN A 48 0.71 -117.12 -32.58
N GLN A 49 0.16 -117.12 -33.80
CA GLN A 49 -0.15 -115.88 -34.53
C GLN A 49 -1.14 -115.01 -33.74
N LEU A 50 -2.14 -115.63 -33.10
CA LEU A 50 -3.11 -114.92 -32.27
C LEU A 50 -2.43 -114.23 -31.07
N THR A 51 -1.50 -114.88 -30.37
CA THR A 51 -0.74 -114.25 -29.29
C THR A 51 0.16 -113.10 -29.77
N ASP A 52 0.80 -113.23 -30.94
CA ASP A 52 1.60 -112.14 -31.53
C ASP A 52 0.73 -110.90 -31.86
N TYR A 53 -0.52 -111.12 -32.30
CA TYR A 53 -1.48 -110.05 -32.53
C TYR A 53 -1.98 -109.42 -31.22
N GLU A 54 -2.24 -110.22 -30.18
CA GLU A 54 -2.67 -109.71 -28.86
C GLU A 54 -1.60 -108.81 -28.22
N ASP A 55 -0.33 -109.22 -28.19
CA ASP A 55 0.77 -108.41 -27.68
C ASP A 55 0.97 -107.13 -28.49
N ARG A 56 0.85 -107.20 -29.82
CA ARG A 56 0.90 -106.00 -30.69
C ARG A 56 -0.25 -105.03 -30.41
N ILE A 57 -1.46 -105.54 -30.19
CA ILE A 57 -2.64 -104.74 -29.83
C ILE A 57 -2.44 -104.10 -28.45
N ALA A 58 -1.89 -104.82 -27.48
CA ALA A 58 -1.58 -104.28 -26.15
C ALA A 58 -0.54 -103.14 -26.24
N ALA A 59 0.55 -103.34 -26.98
CA ALA A 59 1.59 -102.32 -27.19
C ALA A 59 1.04 -101.07 -27.90
N MET A 60 0.28 -101.23 -29.00
CA MET A 60 -0.34 -100.11 -29.70
C MET A 60 -1.38 -99.37 -28.83
N THR A 61 -2.13 -100.10 -27.99
CA THR A 61 -3.09 -99.50 -27.04
C THR A 61 -2.38 -98.70 -25.95
N SER A 62 -1.20 -99.15 -25.49
CA SER A 62 -0.38 -98.38 -24.55
C SER A 62 0.18 -97.11 -25.21
N HIS A 63 0.70 -97.22 -26.43
CA HIS A 63 1.19 -96.05 -27.18
C HIS A 63 0.07 -95.02 -27.43
N LEU A 64 -1.15 -95.46 -27.78
CA LEU A 64 -2.31 -94.59 -27.94
C LEU A 64 -2.66 -93.83 -26.65
N LYS A 65 -2.52 -94.46 -25.48
CA LYS A 65 -2.72 -93.78 -24.17
C LYS A 65 -1.69 -92.68 -23.96
N ASN A 66 -0.41 -92.96 -24.23
CA ASN A 66 0.65 -91.97 -24.11
C ASN A 66 0.43 -90.79 -25.07
N VAL A 67 0.12 -91.04 -26.35
CA VAL A 67 -0.17 -89.97 -27.33
C VAL A 67 -1.37 -89.10 -26.90
N ARG A 68 -2.40 -89.70 -26.27
CA ARG A 68 -3.53 -88.93 -25.70
C ARG A 68 -3.12 -88.10 -24.48
N GLN A 69 -2.18 -88.56 -23.67
CA GLN A 69 -1.62 -87.79 -22.56
C GLN A 69 -0.80 -86.60 -23.07
N GLU A 70 0.11 -86.81 -24.02
CA GLU A 70 0.90 -85.74 -24.66
C GLU A 70 0.02 -84.70 -25.36
N PHE A 71 -1.04 -85.13 -26.05
CA PHE A 71 -2.04 -84.23 -26.64
C PHE A 71 -2.74 -83.37 -25.58
N ASN A 72 -3.18 -83.99 -24.46
CA ASN A 72 -3.83 -83.26 -23.37
C ASN A 72 -2.87 -82.25 -22.71
N LEU A 73 -1.61 -82.65 -22.46
CA LEU A 73 -0.57 -81.76 -21.93
C LEU A 73 -0.35 -80.57 -22.88
N THR A 74 -0.16 -80.84 -24.17
CA THR A 74 -0.02 -79.81 -25.22
C THR A 74 -1.23 -78.88 -25.26
N GLN A 75 -2.46 -79.40 -25.14
CA GLN A 75 -3.67 -78.59 -25.09
C GLN A 75 -3.75 -77.72 -23.82
N THR A 76 -3.30 -78.21 -22.66
CA THR A 76 -3.23 -77.38 -21.44
C THR A 76 -2.17 -76.27 -21.55
N LEU A 77 -1.02 -76.55 -22.15
CA LEU A 77 0.02 -75.55 -22.44
C LEU A 77 -0.48 -74.49 -23.44
N PHE A 78 -1.20 -74.90 -24.48
CA PHE A 78 -1.81 -73.97 -25.43
C PHE A 78 -2.83 -73.03 -24.75
N ARG A 79 -3.69 -73.57 -23.87
CA ARG A 79 -4.63 -72.75 -23.07
C ARG A 79 -3.91 -71.80 -22.11
N ALA A 80 -2.82 -72.24 -21.48
CA ALA A 80 -1.99 -71.36 -20.65
C ALA A 80 -1.42 -70.19 -21.46
N ARG A 81 -0.84 -70.46 -22.64
CA ARG A 81 -0.33 -69.40 -23.54
C ARG A 81 -1.43 -68.48 -24.07
N GLN A 82 -2.62 -68.99 -24.35
CA GLN A 82 -3.77 -68.15 -24.73
C GLN A 82 -4.17 -67.19 -23.60
N ASN A 83 -4.27 -67.69 -22.36
CA ASN A 83 -4.56 -66.87 -21.19
C ASN A 83 -3.46 -65.82 -20.94
N GLU A 84 -2.18 -66.19 -21.11
CA GLU A 84 -1.06 -65.24 -21.01
C GLU A 84 -1.19 -64.11 -22.04
N ILE A 85 -1.44 -64.42 -23.30
CA ILE A 85 -1.66 -63.44 -24.38
C ILE A 85 -2.84 -62.50 -24.04
N GLU A 86 -3.93 -63.03 -23.48
CA GLU A 86 -5.07 -62.22 -23.03
C GLU A 86 -4.70 -61.28 -21.87
N THR A 87 -3.87 -61.73 -20.91
CA THR A 87 -3.34 -60.86 -19.86
C THR A 87 -2.38 -59.79 -20.40
N GLU A 88 -1.50 -60.11 -21.36
CA GLU A 88 -0.62 -59.14 -22.01
C GLU A 88 -1.42 -58.07 -22.78
N GLN A 89 -2.46 -58.47 -23.50
CA GLN A 89 -3.38 -57.54 -24.16
C GLN A 89 -4.10 -56.64 -23.15
N HIS A 90 -4.53 -57.18 -22.00
CA HIS A 90 -5.13 -56.39 -20.93
C HIS A 90 -4.15 -55.40 -20.30
N PHE A 91 -2.91 -55.82 -20.00
CA PHE A 91 -1.86 -54.93 -19.47
C PHE A 91 -1.49 -53.84 -20.47
N LYS A 92 -1.38 -54.17 -21.77
CA LYS A 92 -1.18 -53.19 -22.85
C LYS A 92 -2.34 -52.17 -22.87
N ALA A 93 -3.59 -52.63 -22.80
CA ALA A 93 -4.75 -51.74 -22.79
C ALA A 93 -4.81 -50.85 -21.54
N ILE A 94 -4.27 -51.28 -20.39
CA ILE A 94 -4.09 -50.41 -19.21
C ILE A 94 -2.99 -49.38 -19.47
N ALA A 95 -1.83 -49.80 -19.99
CA ALA A 95 -0.72 -48.89 -20.29
C ALA A 95 -1.10 -47.82 -21.32
N GLU A 96 -1.86 -48.17 -22.37
CA GLU A 96 -2.37 -47.22 -23.37
C GLU A 96 -3.39 -46.23 -22.76
N ARG A 97 -4.24 -46.68 -21.83
CA ARG A 97 -5.15 -45.79 -21.07
C ARG A 97 -4.39 -44.82 -20.17
N GLU A 98 -3.37 -45.29 -19.45
CA GLU A 98 -2.52 -44.44 -18.61
C GLU A 98 -1.68 -43.46 -19.43
N VAL A 99 -1.12 -43.88 -20.57
CA VAL A 99 -0.46 -42.97 -21.53
C VAL A 99 -1.44 -41.93 -22.09
N GLY A 100 -2.70 -42.31 -22.34
CA GLY A 100 -3.77 -41.37 -22.71
C GLY A 100 -4.03 -40.33 -21.60
N ARG A 101 -4.25 -40.80 -20.36
CA ARG A 101 -4.46 -39.95 -19.18
C ARG A 101 -3.30 -38.98 -18.94
N LEU A 102 -2.06 -39.48 -19.04
CA LEU A 102 -0.85 -38.67 -18.89
C LEU A 102 -0.69 -37.64 -20.02
N LYS A 103 -1.04 -37.97 -21.28
CA LYS A 103 -1.06 -36.99 -22.38
C LYS A 103 -2.08 -35.87 -22.13
N SER A 104 -3.29 -36.19 -21.67
CA SER A 104 -4.29 -35.18 -21.31
C SER A 104 -3.83 -34.28 -20.15
N GLU A 105 -3.17 -34.85 -19.15
CA GLU A 105 -2.62 -34.07 -18.02
C GLU A 105 -1.42 -33.21 -18.43
N ILE A 106 -0.53 -33.71 -19.31
CA ILE A 106 0.54 -32.91 -19.92
C ILE A 106 -0.06 -31.74 -20.70
N GLN A 107 -1.06 -31.98 -21.55
CA GLN A 107 -1.72 -30.91 -22.32
C GLN A 107 -2.44 -29.90 -21.41
N ARG A 108 -3.03 -30.35 -20.29
CA ARG A 108 -3.60 -29.47 -19.25
C ARG A 108 -2.54 -28.56 -18.64
N LEU A 109 -1.38 -29.12 -18.28
CA LEU A 109 -0.25 -28.40 -17.72
C LEU A 109 0.41 -27.46 -18.75
N GLU A 110 0.53 -27.85 -20.01
CA GLU A 110 1.02 -27.00 -21.10
C GLU A 110 0.13 -25.76 -21.25
N ASN A 111 -1.20 -25.94 -21.36
CA ASN A 111 -2.17 -24.84 -21.38
C ASN A 111 -2.07 -23.96 -20.12
N GLU A 112 -1.87 -24.57 -18.95
CA GLU A 112 -1.66 -23.83 -17.70
C GLU A 112 -0.39 -22.97 -17.76
N THR A 113 0.75 -23.51 -18.25
CA THR A 113 2.00 -22.75 -18.43
C THR A 113 1.89 -21.63 -19.47
N VAL A 114 1.08 -21.80 -20.53
CA VAL A 114 0.76 -20.72 -21.47
C VAL A 114 0.00 -19.61 -20.75
N SER A 115 -1.06 -19.94 -20.00
CA SER A 115 -1.81 -18.95 -19.22
C SER A 115 -0.95 -18.23 -18.17
N LEU A 116 0.02 -18.94 -17.56
CA LEU A 116 0.97 -18.37 -16.61
C LEU A 116 1.99 -17.46 -17.31
N ARG A 117 2.39 -17.78 -18.55
CA ARG A 117 3.24 -16.92 -19.39
C ARG A 117 2.52 -15.64 -19.82
N GLU A 118 1.25 -15.73 -20.21
CA GLU A 118 0.41 -14.56 -20.51
C GLU A 118 0.21 -13.67 -19.28
N LYS A 119 -0.13 -14.28 -18.13
CA LYS A 119 -0.21 -13.58 -16.84
C LYS A 119 1.13 -12.90 -16.50
N LYS A 120 2.26 -13.60 -16.64
CA LYS A 120 3.60 -13.04 -16.46
C LYS A 120 3.82 -11.83 -17.37
N ASN A 121 3.63 -11.97 -18.68
CA ASN A 121 3.82 -10.89 -19.65
C ASN A 121 2.92 -9.68 -19.34
N SER A 122 1.68 -9.90 -18.90
CA SER A 122 0.78 -8.81 -18.50
C SER A 122 1.27 -8.09 -17.23
N GLN A 123 1.84 -8.81 -16.26
CA GLN A 123 2.45 -8.24 -15.07
C GLN A 123 3.76 -7.49 -15.39
N GLU A 124 4.63 -8.02 -16.26
CA GLU A 124 5.84 -7.33 -16.72
C GLU A 124 5.48 -6.02 -17.45
N ASN A 125 4.45 -6.03 -18.30
CA ASN A 125 3.91 -4.81 -18.94
C ASN A 125 3.32 -3.81 -17.94
N ASN A 126 2.68 -4.29 -16.86
CA ASN A 126 2.16 -3.42 -15.80
C ASN A 126 3.28 -2.83 -14.95
N VAL A 127 4.29 -3.63 -14.60
CA VAL A 127 5.52 -3.16 -13.91
C VAL A 127 6.21 -2.10 -14.75
N PHE A 128 6.42 -2.33 -16.06
CA PHE A 128 7.02 -1.33 -16.95
C PHE A 128 6.23 0.00 -16.95
N LYS A 129 4.89 -0.05 -17.08
CA LYS A 129 4.03 1.14 -17.00
C LYS A 129 4.08 1.84 -15.63
N VAL A 130 4.28 1.10 -14.54
CA VAL A 130 4.43 1.67 -13.19
C VAL A 130 5.82 2.29 -13.01
N THR A 131 6.88 1.64 -13.49
CA THR A 131 8.25 2.18 -13.49
C THR A 131 8.33 3.48 -14.29
N GLN A 132 7.75 3.52 -15.50
CA GLN A 132 7.71 4.73 -16.32
C GLN A 132 6.96 5.89 -15.64
N LYS A 133 5.87 5.59 -14.91
CA LYS A 133 5.17 6.60 -14.10
C LYS A 133 6.00 7.05 -12.90
N LEU A 134 6.73 6.14 -12.26
CA LEU A 134 7.62 6.44 -11.13
C LEU A 134 8.80 7.32 -11.58
N GLU A 135 9.36 7.06 -12.77
CA GLU A 135 10.38 7.91 -13.40
C GLU A 135 9.84 9.28 -13.78
N ALA A 136 8.63 9.36 -14.37
CA ALA A 136 7.97 10.64 -14.62
C ALA A 136 7.75 11.46 -13.34
N LEU A 137 7.31 10.81 -12.26
CA LEU A 137 7.14 11.45 -10.94
C LEU A 137 8.48 11.84 -10.30
N ARG A 138 9.56 11.07 -10.49
CA ARG A 138 10.92 11.46 -10.07
C ARG A 138 11.42 12.69 -10.82
N CYS A 139 11.23 12.73 -12.14
CA CYS A 139 11.55 13.90 -12.95
C CYS A 139 10.75 15.12 -12.47
N GLN A 140 9.44 14.98 -12.24
CA GLN A 140 8.61 16.06 -11.70
C GLN A 140 9.11 16.52 -10.32
N MET A 141 9.36 15.60 -9.38
CA MET A 141 9.88 15.91 -8.04
C MET A 141 11.23 16.66 -8.11
N ASN A 142 12.09 16.33 -9.07
CA ASN A 142 13.36 17.02 -9.29
C ASN A 142 13.16 18.44 -9.87
N TRP A 143 12.18 18.64 -10.76
CA TRP A 143 11.77 19.98 -11.22
C TRP A 143 11.15 20.80 -10.09
N ASP A 144 10.26 20.20 -9.28
CA ASP A 144 9.61 20.84 -8.13
C ASP A 144 10.66 21.24 -7.07
N GLN A 145 11.69 20.41 -6.85
CA GLN A 145 12.84 20.74 -5.99
C GLN A 145 13.66 21.91 -6.56
N GLN A 146 14.04 21.87 -7.84
CA GLN A 146 14.81 22.95 -8.47
C GLN A 146 14.05 24.28 -8.48
N ALA A 147 12.72 24.23 -8.67
CA ALA A 147 11.85 25.40 -8.55
C ALA A 147 11.83 25.94 -7.10
N LEU A 148 11.73 25.06 -6.09
CA LEU A 148 11.77 25.46 -4.68
C LEU A 148 13.13 26.08 -4.30
N GLU A 149 14.24 25.49 -4.74
CA GLU A 149 15.60 26.02 -4.53
C GLU A 149 15.74 27.42 -5.15
N ALA A 150 15.27 27.62 -6.37
CA ALA A 150 15.26 28.93 -7.03
C ALA A 150 14.37 29.98 -6.31
N TRP A 151 13.20 29.56 -5.78
CA TRP A 151 12.34 30.42 -4.97
C TRP A 151 12.99 30.79 -3.62
N LEU A 152 13.70 29.86 -2.98
CA LEU A 152 14.44 30.12 -1.75
C LEU A 152 15.63 31.05 -1.98
N GLU A 153 16.37 30.88 -3.09
CA GLU A 153 17.42 31.84 -3.49
C GLU A 153 16.84 33.25 -3.73
N GLU A 154 15.76 33.38 -4.49
CA GLU A 154 15.19 34.69 -4.79
C GLU A 154 14.55 35.34 -3.55
N SER A 155 13.95 34.55 -2.64
CA SER A 155 13.53 35.04 -1.32
C SER A 155 14.73 35.56 -0.53
N ALA A 156 15.82 34.80 -0.43
CA ALA A 156 17.02 35.23 0.27
C ALA A 156 17.66 36.47 -0.36
N ARG A 157 17.60 36.63 -1.69
CA ARG A 157 17.99 37.88 -2.36
C ARG A 157 17.08 39.04 -1.97
N LYS A 158 15.76 38.85 -1.94
CA LYS A 158 14.79 39.89 -1.52
C LYS A 158 14.92 40.27 -0.05
N ASP A 159 15.25 39.34 0.84
CA ASP A 159 15.57 39.63 2.23
C ASP A 159 16.87 40.44 2.36
N ASN A 160 17.90 40.13 1.56
CA ASN A 160 19.11 40.93 1.47
C ASN A 160 18.84 42.33 0.89
N ASP A 161 18.06 42.45 -0.19
CA ASP A 161 17.61 43.72 -0.77
C ASP A 161 16.93 44.57 0.32
N ALA A 162 15.94 44.00 1.04
CA ALA A 162 15.25 44.66 2.13
C ALA A 162 16.18 45.12 3.27
N LEU A 163 17.17 44.29 3.65
CA LEU A 163 18.21 44.68 4.62
C LEU A 163 19.12 45.81 4.11
N THR A 164 19.39 45.92 2.80
CA THR A 164 20.11 47.08 2.26
C THR A 164 19.26 48.35 2.24
N ILE A 165 17.98 48.24 1.86
CA ILE A 165 17.01 49.35 1.91
C ILE A 165 16.84 49.86 3.35
N GLN A 166 16.75 48.95 4.34
CA GLN A 166 16.68 49.32 5.75
C GLN A 166 17.96 50.04 6.23
N LYS A 167 19.14 49.62 5.78
CA LYS A 167 20.41 50.31 6.07
C LYS A 167 20.46 51.71 5.46
N TYR A 168 20.02 51.89 4.22
CA TYR A 168 19.93 53.21 3.61
C TYR A 168 18.91 54.11 4.31
N ALA A 169 17.73 53.57 4.64
CA ALA A 169 16.73 54.28 5.44
C ALA A 169 17.30 54.76 6.78
N GLN A 170 18.05 53.92 7.51
CA GLN A 170 18.72 54.32 8.76
C GLN A 170 19.81 55.39 8.55
N GLN A 171 20.55 55.35 7.43
CA GLN A 171 21.53 56.38 7.10
C GLN A 171 20.86 57.72 6.76
N ASP A 172 19.76 57.70 6.02
CA ASP A 172 19.00 58.89 5.66
C ASP A 172 18.23 59.47 6.86
N ASP A 173 17.74 58.62 7.78
CA ASP A 173 17.24 59.03 9.09
C ASP A 173 18.32 59.77 9.91
N GLY A 174 19.57 59.29 9.84
CA GLY A 174 20.72 59.95 10.44
C GLY A 174 20.99 61.33 9.82
N LYS A 175 21.01 61.42 8.48
CA LYS A 175 21.17 62.68 7.74
C LYS A 175 20.05 63.66 8.09
N LEU A 176 18.79 63.20 8.07
CA LEU A 176 17.62 64.00 8.43
C LEU A 176 17.77 64.61 9.83
N ARG A 177 18.11 63.80 10.84
CA ARG A 177 18.35 64.31 12.21
C ARG A 177 19.45 65.39 12.25
N THR A 178 20.55 65.21 11.51
CA THR A 178 21.60 66.24 11.44
C THR A 178 21.16 67.53 10.73
N LEU A 179 20.34 67.41 9.67
CA LEU A 179 19.81 68.55 8.93
C LEU A 179 18.73 69.29 9.73
N THR A 180 17.84 68.58 10.43
CA THR A 180 16.86 69.17 11.37
C THR A 180 17.58 69.96 12.47
N LEU A 181 18.62 69.38 13.07
CA LEU A 181 19.40 70.07 14.12
C LEU A 181 20.15 71.30 13.58
N GLN A 182 20.66 71.25 12.33
CA GLN A 182 21.21 72.44 11.66
C GLN A 182 20.13 73.51 11.39
N ILE A 183 18.93 73.12 10.96
CA ILE A 183 17.80 74.04 10.75
C ILE A 183 17.37 74.68 12.08
N GLU A 184 17.31 73.93 13.18
CA GLU A 184 17.05 74.46 14.52
C GLU A 184 18.13 75.46 14.96
N MET A 185 19.41 75.10 14.82
CA MET A 185 20.53 76.01 15.13
C MET A 185 20.47 77.31 14.31
N LEU A 186 20.23 77.22 13.00
CA LEU A 186 20.10 78.38 12.13
C LEU A 186 18.86 79.21 12.46
N THR A 187 17.74 78.58 12.82
CA THR A 187 16.52 79.26 13.26
C THR A 187 16.76 80.04 14.56
N VAL A 188 17.47 79.46 15.54
CA VAL A 188 17.87 80.14 16.78
C VAL A 188 18.83 81.31 16.47
N GLN A 189 19.78 81.13 15.56
CA GLN A 189 20.68 82.22 15.13
C GLN A 189 19.91 83.37 14.44
N CYS A 190 18.99 83.06 13.52
CA CYS A 190 18.13 84.06 12.87
C CYS A 190 17.25 84.79 13.89
N ASN A 191 16.65 84.09 14.85
CA ASN A 191 15.84 84.71 15.91
C ASN A 191 16.68 85.62 16.82
N ASN A 192 17.93 85.23 17.15
CA ASN A 192 18.83 86.07 17.93
C ASN A 192 19.33 87.29 17.14
N LYS A 193 19.60 87.14 15.83
CA LYS A 193 19.92 88.28 14.95
C LYS A 193 18.74 89.23 14.77
N ARG A 194 17.52 88.71 14.70
CA ARG A 194 16.29 89.52 14.67
C ARG A 194 16.11 90.31 15.96
N ARG A 195 16.22 89.67 17.14
CA ARG A 195 16.18 90.37 18.44
C ARG A 195 17.23 91.47 18.55
N ALA A 196 18.44 91.24 18.06
CA ALA A 196 19.48 92.27 18.04
C ALA A 196 19.07 93.46 17.15
N LEU A 197 18.54 93.21 15.95
CA LEU A 197 18.02 94.26 15.06
C LEU A 197 16.82 95.01 15.68
N ASP A 198 15.90 94.30 16.33
CA ASP A 198 14.74 94.89 17.01
C ASP A 198 15.20 95.80 18.17
N ASN A 199 16.23 95.40 18.93
CA ASN A 199 16.84 96.22 19.99
C ASN A 199 17.50 97.49 19.42
N GLU A 200 18.39 97.35 18.43
CA GLU A 200 19.08 98.48 17.77
C GLU A 200 18.08 99.47 17.15
N LEU A 201 16.95 98.96 16.63
CA LEU A 201 15.83 99.79 16.16
C LEU A 201 15.15 100.56 17.32
N THR A 202 14.94 99.94 18.48
CA THR A 202 14.40 100.66 19.65
C THR A 202 15.37 101.69 20.21
N GLU A 203 16.68 101.41 20.23
CA GLU A 203 17.71 102.34 20.71
C GLU A 203 17.87 103.54 19.77
N THR A 204 17.88 103.31 18.44
CA THR A 204 17.91 104.40 17.45
C THR A 204 16.64 105.24 17.43
N LEU A 205 15.46 104.64 17.61
CA LEU A 205 14.21 105.38 17.79
C LEU A 205 14.19 106.20 19.08
N ALA A 206 14.69 105.67 20.19
CA ALA A 206 14.81 106.40 21.45
C ALA A 206 15.75 107.61 21.31
N ALA A 207 16.95 107.40 20.73
CA ALA A 207 17.89 108.48 20.45
C ALA A 207 17.32 109.55 19.51
N GLN A 208 16.51 109.16 18.51
CA GLN A 208 15.84 110.12 17.64
C GLN A 208 14.78 110.95 18.40
N ILE A 209 14.00 110.32 19.29
CA ILE A 209 13.04 111.03 20.17
C ILE A 209 13.76 112.00 21.11
N GLU A 210 14.92 111.62 21.66
CA GLU A 210 15.74 112.53 22.49
C GLU A 210 16.30 113.71 21.68
N LEU A 211 16.73 113.48 20.43
CA LEU A 211 17.20 114.55 19.53
C LEU A 211 16.08 115.51 19.12
N ASP A 212 14.88 115.00 18.80
CA ASP A 212 13.73 115.83 18.49
C ASP A 212 13.26 116.62 19.73
N LYS A 213 13.27 116.00 20.92
CA LYS A 213 12.98 116.67 22.20
C LYS A 213 14.01 117.77 22.50
N ALA A 214 15.30 117.53 22.28
CA ALA A 214 16.33 118.55 22.39
C ALA A 214 16.13 119.68 21.36
N ALA A 215 15.73 119.38 20.13
CA ALA A 215 15.44 120.38 19.10
C ALA A 215 14.21 121.24 19.44
N GLU A 216 13.14 120.66 20.01
CA GLU A 216 12.02 121.42 20.57
C GLU A 216 12.46 122.36 21.69
N ASP A 217 13.31 121.88 22.59
CA ASP A 217 13.79 122.63 23.75
C ASP A 217 14.73 123.77 23.31
N PHE A 218 15.61 123.55 22.32
CA PHE A 218 16.37 124.64 21.67
C PHE A 218 15.43 125.67 21.01
N ARG A 219 14.36 125.24 20.32
CA ARG A 219 13.35 126.17 19.75
C ARG A 219 12.54 126.90 20.82
N ARG A 220 12.40 126.35 22.03
CA ARG A 220 11.79 127.04 23.19
C ARG A 220 12.75 128.10 23.74
N VAL A 221 13.96 127.69 24.14
CA VAL A 221 14.98 128.59 24.72
C VAL A 221 15.36 129.72 23.76
N HIS A 222 15.38 129.47 22.44
CA HIS A 222 15.64 130.53 21.45
C HIS A 222 14.51 131.56 21.38
N ARG A 223 13.23 131.17 21.56
CA ARG A 223 12.10 132.11 21.65
C ARG A 223 12.14 132.92 22.95
N GLU A 224 12.34 132.26 24.08
CA GLU A 224 12.49 132.89 25.41
C GLU A 224 13.62 133.93 25.40
N ARG A 225 14.78 133.59 24.80
CA ARG A 225 15.90 134.52 24.57
C ARG A 225 15.50 135.72 23.70
N GLN A 226 14.75 135.50 22.63
CA GLN A 226 14.35 136.58 21.72
C GLN A 226 13.28 137.50 22.33
N GLU A 227 12.44 136.99 23.22
CA GLU A 227 11.50 137.77 24.02
C GLU A 227 12.24 138.60 25.10
N LEU A 228 13.22 138.02 25.78
CA LEU A 228 14.13 138.75 26.68
C LEU A 228 14.89 139.88 25.96
N ILE A 229 15.36 139.65 24.72
CA ILE A 229 16.00 140.69 23.90
C ILE A 229 15.01 141.83 23.60
N LYS A 230 13.78 141.54 23.17
CA LYS A 230 12.74 142.57 22.93
C LYS A 230 12.39 143.37 24.18
N GLN A 231 12.33 142.71 25.35
CA GLN A 231 12.13 143.38 26.63
C GLN A 231 13.29 144.35 26.93
N TRP A 232 14.54 143.89 26.75
CA TRP A 232 15.74 144.73 26.88
C TRP A 232 15.72 145.93 25.92
N GLU A 233 15.45 145.71 24.63
CA GLU A 233 15.32 146.77 23.62
C GLU A 233 14.28 147.82 24.03
N SER A 234 13.11 147.39 24.52
CA SER A 234 12.08 148.30 25.01
C SER A 234 12.51 149.11 26.24
N THR A 235 13.24 148.49 27.20
CA THR A 235 13.79 149.25 28.34
C THR A 235 14.84 150.29 27.93
N ILE A 236 15.65 149.98 26.91
CA ILE A 236 16.64 150.93 26.35
C ILE A 236 15.94 152.09 25.63
N GLU A 237 14.84 151.85 24.91
CA GLU A 237 14.03 152.93 24.32
C GLU A 237 13.37 153.82 25.37
N GLN A 238 12.86 153.25 26.46
CA GLN A 238 12.29 154.00 27.57
C GLN A 238 13.35 154.86 28.28
N MET A 239 14.57 154.33 28.45
CA MET A 239 15.70 155.10 28.99
C MET A 239 16.06 156.28 28.07
N LYS A 240 16.23 156.05 26.76
CA LYS A 240 16.53 157.13 25.80
C LYS A 240 15.48 158.24 25.76
N LYS A 241 14.19 157.91 25.97
CA LYS A 241 13.12 158.91 26.10
C LYS A 241 13.26 159.73 27.38
N ARG A 242 13.62 159.10 28.50
CA ARG A 242 13.91 159.80 29.78
C ARG A 242 15.11 160.74 29.68
N ASP A 243 16.17 160.32 28.99
CA ASP A 243 17.34 161.18 28.74
C ASP A 243 16.94 162.44 27.95
N GLN A 244 16.11 162.29 26.90
CA GLN A 244 15.56 163.41 26.14
C GLN A 244 14.62 164.31 26.96
N GLU A 245 13.82 163.76 27.88
CA GLU A 245 13.00 164.52 28.82
C GLU A 245 13.88 165.38 29.76
N ILE A 246 15.01 164.82 30.23
CA ILE A 246 15.98 165.48 31.11
C ILE A 246 16.70 166.63 30.39
N ASP A 247 17.16 166.43 29.14
CA ASP A 247 17.82 167.46 28.34
C ASP A 247 16.89 168.67 28.08
N ASN A 248 15.61 168.41 27.78
CA ASN A 248 14.60 169.46 27.64
C ASN A 248 14.38 170.25 28.95
N CYS A 249 14.36 169.56 30.10
CA CYS A 249 14.29 170.22 31.40
C CYS A 249 15.54 171.06 31.71
N ALA A 250 16.74 170.59 31.31
CA ALA A 250 17.98 171.34 31.47
C ALA A 250 18.01 172.63 30.63
N LEU A 251 17.48 172.59 29.39
CA LEU A 251 17.33 173.77 28.53
C LEU A 251 16.40 174.83 29.13
N LEU A 252 15.26 174.43 29.70
CA LEU A 252 14.33 175.34 30.39
C LEU A 252 14.98 175.99 31.62
N LEU A 253 15.72 175.21 32.42
CA LEU A 253 16.51 175.73 33.55
C LEU A 253 17.58 176.74 33.12
N ALA A 254 18.24 176.51 31.98
CA ALA A 254 19.22 177.44 31.43
C ALA A 254 18.59 178.77 30.97
N GLN A 255 17.39 178.74 30.37
CA GLN A 255 16.62 179.94 30.02
C GLN A 255 16.22 180.72 31.28
N ALA A 256 15.66 180.05 32.30
CA ALA A 256 15.28 180.68 33.56
C ALA A 256 16.48 181.38 34.23
N ARG A 257 17.64 180.73 34.31
CA ARG A 257 18.87 181.30 34.88
C ARG A 257 19.40 182.52 34.13
N ARG A 258 19.16 182.64 32.81
CA ARG A 258 19.48 183.87 32.06
C ARG A 258 18.57 185.03 32.48
N ALA A 259 17.27 184.78 32.66
CA ALA A 259 16.29 185.79 33.08
C ALA A 259 16.48 186.27 34.54
N THR A 260 17.08 185.46 35.41
CA THR A 260 17.49 185.92 36.75
C THR A 260 18.62 186.94 36.67
N ARG A 261 19.69 186.63 35.92
CA ARG A 261 20.89 187.49 35.81
C ARG A 261 20.61 188.88 35.24
N THR A 262 19.68 189.01 34.30
CA THR A 262 19.28 190.32 33.74
C THR A 262 18.43 191.16 34.70
N LYS A 263 17.76 190.53 35.70
CA LYS A 263 17.12 191.26 36.80
C LYS A 263 18.13 191.65 37.89
N GLU A 264 19.13 190.82 38.13
CA GLU A 264 20.23 191.10 39.08
C GLU A 264 21.09 192.30 38.66
N SER A 265 21.35 192.50 37.35
CA SER A 265 22.08 193.69 36.88
C SER A 265 21.28 194.97 37.13
N VAL A 266 20.01 195.01 36.72
CA VAL A 266 19.11 196.16 36.92
C VAL A 266 18.92 196.51 38.40
N LEU A 267 19.01 195.53 39.30
CA LEU A 267 19.02 195.77 40.75
C LEU A 267 20.32 196.44 41.22
N LYS A 268 21.48 196.04 40.71
CA LYS A 268 22.77 196.68 41.04
C LYS A 268 22.82 198.13 40.58
N ASP A 269 22.33 198.42 39.38
CA ASP A 269 22.27 199.78 38.82
C ASP A 269 21.43 200.71 39.72
N LYS A 270 20.28 200.22 40.21
CA LYS A 270 19.42 200.95 41.16
C LYS A 270 20.07 201.14 42.54
N ILE A 271 20.87 200.18 43.01
CA ILE A 271 21.61 200.30 44.27
C ILE A 271 22.70 201.38 44.16
N GLN A 272 23.42 201.46 43.04
CA GLN A 272 24.41 202.52 42.81
C GLN A 272 23.77 203.91 42.71
N PHE A 273 22.60 204.03 42.08
CA PHE A 273 21.85 205.29 42.05
C PHE A 273 21.48 205.78 43.46
N LEU A 274 20.92 204.90 44.30
CA LEU A 274 20.57 205.22 45.70
C LEU A 274 21.80 205.62 46.54
N ALA A 275 22.96 204.98 46.32
CA ALA A 275 24.19 205.33 47.02
C ALA A 275 24.62 206.77 46.73
N ASN A 276 24.58 207.21 45.47
CA ASN A 276 24.98 208.57 45.08
C ASN A 276 24.06 209.63 45.71
N GLU A 277 22.74 209.45 45.65
CA GLU A 277 21.78 210.37 46.27
C GLU A 277 21.95 210.45 47.80
N SER A 278 22.26 209.33 48.46
CA SER A 278 22.56 209.32 49.90
C SER A 278 23.82 210.12 50.25
N GLY A 279 24.83 210.13 49.37
CA GLY A 279 26.05 210.92 49.54
C GLY A 279 25.80 212.42 49.49
N ASN A 280 24.97 212.89 48.54
CA ASN A 280 24.60 214.30 48.41
C ASN A 280 23.93 214.83 49.68
N ASN A 281 23.02 214.06 50.30
CA ASN A 281 22.31 214.48 51.52
C ASN A 281 23.27 214.73 52.70
N ILE A 282 24.29 213.89 52.87
CA ILE A 282 25.28 214.00 53.95
C ILE A 282 26.09 215.31 53.86
N GLU A 283 26.28 215.87 52.66
CA GLU A 283 26.94 217.18 52.50
C GLU A 283 26.05 218.36 52.92
N TYR A 284 24.73 218.24 52.79
CA TYR A 284 23.78 219.25 53.27
C TYR A 284 23.64 219.20 54.80
N GLU A 285 23.57 218.00 55.41
CA GLU A 285 23.55 217.86 56.88
C GLU A 285 24.77 218.50 57.56
N LYS A 286 25.96 218.36 56.96
CA LYS A 286 27.19 219.03 57.45
C LYS A 286 27.08 220.56 57.48
N ARG A 287 26.30 221.17 56.59
CA ARG A 287 26.06 222.63 56.59
C ARG A 287 25.09 223.04 57.69
N ILE A 288 24.10 222.19 58.01
CA ILE A 288 23.14 222.41 59.10
C ILE A 288 23.83 222.28 60.47
N SER A 289 24.69 221.26 60.66
CA SER A 289 25.41 221.02 61.93
C SER A 289 26.27 222.21 62.41
N ILE A 290 26.68 223.11 61.52
CA ILE A 290 27.43 224.33 61.87
C ILE A 290 26.51 225.40 62.48
N ALA A 291 25.25 225.48 62.04
CA ALA A 291 24.27 226.41 62.60
C ALA A 291 23.81 226.00 64.01
N ASP A 292 23.55 224.70 64.25
CA ASP A 292 23.09 224.20 65.57
C ASP A 292 24.10 224.45 66.71
N ARG A 293 25.39 224.60 66.39
CA ARG A 293 26.44 224.96 67.36
C ARG A 293 26.32 226.39 67.88
N GLN A 294 25.57 227.27 67.22
CA GLN A 294 25.23 228.61 67.73
C GLN A 294 24.00 228.56 68.67
N ALA A 295 23.07 227.63 68.46
CA ALA A 295 21.84 227.50 69.25
C ALA A 295 22.00 226.74 70.58
N THR A 296 23.03 225.89 70.71
CA THR A 296 23.15 224.93 71.82
C THR A 296 23.80 225.48 73.09
N LYS A 297 24.66 226.50 73.03
CA LYS A 297 25.30 227.06 74.25
C LYS A 297 24.34 227.87 75.12
N LEU A 298 23.51 228.73 74.51
CA LEU A 298 22.51 229.57 75.21
C LEU A 298 21.37 228.78 75.90
N ARG A 299 21.37 227.45 75.82
CA ARG A 299 20.40 226.57 76.51
C ARG A 299 20.98 225.85 77.74
N LEU A 300 22.30 225.80 77.89
CA LEU A 300 22.97 225.08 78.98
C LEU A 300 23.19 225.95 80.24
N GLU A 301 23.16 227.27 80.10
CA GLU A 301 23.24 228.25 81.20
C GLU A 301 22.00 228.23 82.13
N TYR A 302 20.90 227.59 81.71
CA TYR A 302 19.64 227.55 82.46
C TYR A 302 19.44 226.28 83.31
N GLN A 303 20.02 225.14 82.93
CA GLN A 303 19.37 223.85 83.22
C GLN A 303 20.00 222.96 84.30
N LYS A 304 20.99 223.42 85.10
CA LYS A 304 21.58 222.56 86.14
C LYS A 304 22.21 223.20 87.40
N GLU A 305 21.93 224.47 87.72
CA GLU A 305 21.86 224.86 89.16
C GLU A 305 20.82 223.98 89.89
N GLU A 306 19.77 223.58 89.17
CA GLU A 306 18.60 222.84 89.65
C GLU A 306 18.85 221.38 90.11
N ALA A 307 20.07 220.84 90.06
CA ALA A 307 20.35 219.45 90.47
C ALA A 307 21.46 219.28 91.52
N ASN A 308 22.00 220.35 92.07
CA ASN A 308 23.17 220.30 92.96
C ASN A 308 22.84 219.92 94.43
N ARG A 309 21.94 218.95 94.67
CA ARG A 309 21.48 218.63 96.04
C ARG A 309 21.06 217.20 96.42
N ASN A 310 20.92 216.23 95.50
CA ASN A 310 20.54 214.83 95.82
C ASN A 310 20.99 213.84 94.69
N GLN A 311 22.22 213.80 94.16
CA GLN A 311 23.53 213.52 94.78
C GLN A 311 23.72 212.07 95.32
N LEU A 312 24.75 211.37 94.80
CA LEU A 312 25.35 210.06 95.20
C LEU A 312 24.44 208.80 94.97
N GLN A 313 24.75 207.72 94.21
CA GLN A 313 26.04 207.11 93.82
C GLN A 313 25.92 205.89 92.80
N ASP A 314 26.78 205.85 91.75
CA ASP A 314 27.52 204.75 91.02
C ASP A 314 26.97 203.42 90.36
N GLU A 315 27.63 203.07 89.22
CA GLU A 315 28.23 201.75 88.78
C GLU A 315 27.69 200.74 87.67
N LYS A 316 28.64 200.32 86.78
CA LYS A 316 28.99 198.99 86.12
C LYS A 316 28.23 198.21 84.97
N VAL A 317 28.95 198.03 83.83
CA VAL A 317 29.49 196.80 83.10
C VAL A 317 28.66 195.49 82.87
N TRP A 318 28.68 194.85 81.64
CA TRP A 318 29.05 193.40 81.36
C TRP A 318 28.92 192.83 79.89
N ASN A 319 29.37 191.57 79.68
CA ASN A 319 29.42 190.72 78.43
C ASN A 319 28.39 189.53 78.42
N THR A 320 28.18 188.79 77.30
CA THR A 320 27.32 187.54 77.22
C THR A 320 27.76 186.49 76.15
N VAL A 321 27.32 185.20 76.21
CA VAL A 321 27.89 184.01 75.49
C VAL A 321 26.88 182.80 75.27
N SER A 322 27.14 181.89 74.28
CA SER A 322 26.65 180.45 74.10
C SER A 322 25.21 180.13 73.56
N ASN A 323 24.79 178.93 73.06
CA ASN A 323 25.40 177.65 72.53
C ASN A 323 24.34 176.65 71.87
N SER A 324 24.80 175.55 71.20
CA SER A 324 24.27 174.12 71.25
C SER A 324 23.16 173.47 70.33
N THR A 325 23.29 172.12 70.14
CA THR A 325 22.30 170.95 70.09
C THR A 325 21.07 170.89 69.12
N GLU A 326 20.35 169.77 68.80
CA GLU A 326 20.37 168.28 69.08
C GLU A 326 19.79 167.42 67.87
N HIS A 327 18.97 166.31 67.85
CA HIS A 327 18.11 165.46 68.75
C HIS A 327 17.87 163.96 68.26
N TRP A 328 17.77 162.99 69.21
CA TRP A 328 16.88 161.79 69.45
C TRP A 328 16.31 160.73 68.42
N ALA A 329 16.52 159.44 68.76
CA ALA A 329 15.60 158.25 68.93
C ALA A 329 14.92 157.37 67.80
N VAL A 330 15.36 156.09 67.64
CA VAL A 330 14.78 154.76 68.09
C VAL A 330 13.24 154.46 67.90
N PRO A 331 12.68 153.21 67.65
CA PRO A 331 13.19 151.81 67.75
C PRO A 331 12.85 150.75 66.62
N ASN A 332 13.49 149.55 66.71
CA ASN A 332 13.07 148.12 66.47
C ASN A 332 12.08 147.69 65.32
N SER A 333 12.12 146.46 64.76
CA SER A 333 12.35 145.14 65.40
C SER A 333 12.82 144.00 64.47
N LEU A 334 13.67 143.10 65.00
CA LEU A 334 13.72 141.61 64.85
C LEU A 334 13.49 140.96 63.45
N SER A 335 14.27 139.96 62.98
CA SER A 335 15.49 139.26 63.42
C SER A 335 15.96 138.31 62.25
N HIS A 336 16.97 137.44 62.27
CA HIS A 336 17.95 136.95 63.28
C HIS A 336 19.26 136.56 62.53
N PRO A 337 20.48 136.58 63.13
CA PRO A 337 21.73 136.65 62.33
C PRO A 337 22.84 135.63 62.70
N VAL A 338 24.04 135.81 62.09
CA VAL A 338 25.39 135.45 62.61
C VAL A 338 25.80 133.95 62.64
N ILE A 339 27.09 133.56 62.58
CA ILE A 339 28.26 133.96 61.75
C ILE A 339 29.39 132.90 61.89
N LEU A 340 30.43 133.03 61.07
CA LEU A 340 31.67 132.23 60.97
C LEU A 340 32.54 132.09 62.26
N VAL A 341 33.19 130.91 62.38
CA VAL A 341 34.61 130.65 62.80
C VAL A 341 35.14 131.15 64.17
N SER A 342 35.77 130.26 64.96
CA SER A 342 37.14 130.45 65.54
C SER A 342 37.66 129.33 66.47
N LEU A 343 38.99 129.24 66.62
CA LEU A 343 39.75 128.48 67.61
C LEU A 343 40.20 129.37 68.79
N LYS A 344 40.30 128.84 70.03
CA LYS A 344 41.54 128.83 70.88
C LYS A 344 41.35 128.65 72.42
N ILE A 345 42.25 127.82 72.99
CA ILE A 345 43.06 128.00 74.24
C ILE A 345 42.46 127.76 75.67
N LEU A 346 43.17 126.86 76.38
CA LEU A 346 43.54 126.77 77.83
C LEU A 346 42.70 127.47 78.93
N LYS A 347 42.42 126.75 80.04
CA LYS A 347 43.27 126.82 81.27
C LYS A 347 42.94 125.82 82.41
N ASP A 348 44.01 125.46 83.12
CA ASP A 348 44.18 125.13 84.56
C ASP A 348 43.09 124.43 85.39
N GLN A 349 43.46 123.29 85.98
CA GLN A 349 43.52 123.16 87.45
C GLN A 349 44.90 122.62 87.85
N ASN A 350 45.36 122.94 89.07
CA ASN A 350 46.78 122.85 89.46
C ASN A 350 46.98 122.65 90.97
N ASN A 351 48.17 122.18 91.36
CA ASN A 351 48.77 122.14 92.70
C ASN A 351 48.15 121.22 93.77
N SER A 352 49.04 120.45 94.42
CA SER A 352 49.23 120.68 95.86
C SER A 352 50.70 120.49 96.28
N LEU A 353 51.16 121.38 97.15
CA LEU A 353 52.28 121.20 98.10
C LEU A 353 53.67 120.80 97.57
N ALA A 354 54.37 121.79 97.02
CA ALA A 354 55.73 122.05 97.53
C ALA A 354 55.61 122.79 98.87
N ASN A 355 56.10 122.23 99.99
CA ASN A 355 56.33 123.00 101.23
C ASN A 355 57.17 122.27 102.30
N LYS A 356 58.50 122.47 102.24
CA LYS A 356 59.47 122.60 103.37
C LYS A 356 60.88 122.64 102.77
N LEU A 357 61.39 123.84 102.49
CA LEU A 357 62.21 124.69 103.38
C LEU A 357 63.69 124.30 103.39
N LYS A 358 64.52 125.22 102.91
CA LYS A 358 65.98 125.26 103.08
C LYS A 358 66.33 125.83 104.47
N LEU A 359 67.65 125.90 104.71
CA LEU A 359 68.39 127.03 105.34
C LEU A 359 68.96 126.78 106.75
N VAL A 360 70.04 127.53 107.05
CA VAL A 360 70.75 127.72 108.33
C VAL A 360 71.53 126.48 108.82
N THR A 361 72.86 126.27 108.70
CA THR A 361 74.13 127.04 108.50
C THR A 361 75.03 127.07 109.75
N ASN A 362 76.35 127.04 109.50
CA ASN A 362 77.47 127.67 110.24
C ASN A 362 78.35 126.86 111.22
N GLN A 363 79.68 127.02 110.99
CA GLN A 363 80.81 127.04 111.94
C GLN A 363 81.21 125.69 112.62
N ALA A 364 82.49 125.33 112.82
CA ALA A 364 83.77 126.06 112.66
C ALA A 364 85.00 125.16 112.35
N LEU A 365 86.02 125.78 111.72
CA LEU A 365 87.49 125.55 111.78
C LEU A 365 88.17 124.17 111.52
N SER A 366 89.30 124.28 110.79
CA SER A 366 90.46 123.38 110.64
C SER A 366 90.31 122.00 109.95
N SER A 367 91.40 121.51 109.35
CA SER A 367 91.37 120.56 108.22
C SER A 367 92.19 119.25 108.34
N GLU A 368 93.16 119.14 109.25
CA GLU A 368 94.20 118.10 109.15
C GLU A 368 93.83 116.73 109.77
N GLU A 369 93.16 116.68 110.93
CA GLU A 369 93.19 115.50 111.81
C GLU A 369 92.15 114.39 111.49
N LYS A 370 91.36 114.53 110.41
CA LYS A 370 90.27 113.56 110.11
C LYS A 370 90.66 112.37 109.23
N ALA A 371 91.83 112.40 108.56
CA ALA A 371 92.18 111.40 107.54
C ALA A 371 92.50 109.99 108.07
N SER A 372 93.14 109.88 109.25
CA SER A 372 93.65 108.58 109.75
C SER A 372 92.54 107.55 110.01
N ARG A 373 91.40 107.95 110.58
CA ARG A 373 90.30 107.02 110.94
C ARG A 373 89.54 106.44 109.74
N THR A 374 89.69 107.00 108.55
CA THR A 374 89.08 106.45 107.32
C THR A 374 89.90 105.33 106.68
N GLU A 375 91.18 105.19 107.03
CA GLU A 375 92.11 104.30 106.33
C GLU A 375 92.08 102.86 106.87
N GLU A 376 91.89 102.67 108.18
CA GLU A 376 91.68 101.33 108.77
C GLU A 376 90.36 100.70 108.31
N LEU A 377 89.31 101.52 108.19
CA LEU A 377 87.96 101.11 107.79
C LEU A 377 87.92 100.60 106.33
N LEU A 378 88.87 100.99 105.48
CA LEU A 378 89.01 100.44 104.12
C LEU A 378 89.54 99.00 104.11
N ARG A 379 90.55 98.68 104.93
CA ARG A 379 91.21 97.35 104.93
C ARG A 379 90.27 96.21 105.32
N GLU A 380 89.28 96.45 106.19
CA GLU A 380 88.25 95.45 106.49
C GLU A 380 87.29 95.23 105.31
N LYS A 381 86.97 96.27 104.55
CA LYS A 381 86.10 96.15 103.36
C LYS A 381 86.80 95.36 102.25
N GLU A 382 88.10 95.57 102.04
CA GLU A 382 88.88 94.81 101.05
C GLU A 382 88.89 93.29 101.30
N LYS A 383 88.99 92.85 102.56
CA LYS A 383 88.88 91.42 102.91
C LYS A 383 87.49 90.87 102.61
N ASN A 384 86.44 91.60 103.02
CA ASN A 384 85.06 91.22 102.74
C ASN A 384 84.74 91.13 101.23
N VAL A 385 85.35 91.98 100.40
CA VAL A 385 85.21 91.91 98.94
C VAL A 385 85.80 90.61 98.40
N LYS A 386 87.02 90.22 98.79
CA LYS A 386 87.68 89.01 98.27
C LYS A 386 86.94 87.72 98.61
N GLU A 387 86.35 87.62 99.80
CA GLU A 387 85.48 86.49 100.15
C GLU A 387 84.20 86.44 99.31
N LYS A 388 83.65 87.61 98.95
CA LYS A 388 82.48 87.71 98.05
C LYS A 388 82.84 87.42 96.59
N GLU A 389 84.05 87.74 96.14
CA GLU A 389 84.55 87.36 94.81
C GLU A 389 84.66 85.83 94.67
N ILE A 390 85.25 85.14 95.66
CA ILE A 390 85.35 83.67 95.67
C ILE A 390 83.95 83.02 95.68
N GLN A 391 83.02 83.55 96.47
CA GLN A 391 81.62 83.11 96.47
C GLN A 391 80.97 83.34 95.10
N ALA A 392 81.23 84.48 94.45
CA ALA A 392 80.73 84.78 93.11
C ALA A 392 81.37 83.93 92.00
N GLU A 393 82.61 83.45 92.17
CA GLU A 393 83.27 82.50 91.26
C GLU A 393 82.59 81.13 91.36
N GLN A 394 82.43 80.59 92.57
CA GLN A 394 81.74 79.30 92.80
C GLN A 394 80.27 79.32 92.34
N LEU A 395 79.58 80.44 92.52
CA LEU A 395 78.22 80.65 91.99
C LEU A 395 78.18 80.75 90.46
N ARG A 396 79.18 81.37 89.81
CA ARG A 396 79.30 81.38 88.34
C ARG A 396 79.56 79.99 87.78
N ASP A 397 80.41 79.21 88.44
CA ASP A 397 80.83 77.87 88.01
C ASP A 397 79.69 76.83 88.16
N THR A 398 78.96 76.89 89.28
CA THR A 398 77.74 76.08 89.49
C THR A 398 76.60 76.51 88.56
N HIS A 399 76.42 77.82 88.32
CA HIS A 399 75.47 78.32 87.32
C HIS A 399 75.83 77.86 85.91
N PHE A 400 77.11 77.86 85.50
CA PHE A 400 77.54 77.37 84.19
C PHE A 400 77.25 75.87 84.02
N LYS A 401 77.59 75.04 85.02
CA LYS A 401 77.27 73.60 85.05
C LYS A 401 75.78 73.36 84.91
N LYS A 402 74.95 74.05 85.71
CA LYS A 402 73.48 73.97 85.62
C LYS A 402 72.92 74.49 84.29
N ARG A 403 73.55 75.49 83.68
CA ARG A 403 73.17 76.00 82.34
C ARG A 403 73.47 74.98 81.24
N LYS A 404 74.57 74.22 81.35
CA LYS A 404 74.90 73.11 80.45
C LYS A 404 73.94 71.94 80.61
N GLU A 405 73.68 71.50 81.85
CA GLU A 405 72.67 70.46 82.14
C GLU A 405 71.29 70.85 81.56
N LEU A 406 70.87 72.09 81.75
CA LEU A 406 69.61 72.62 81.23
C LEU A 406 69.60 72.74 79.70
N GLN A 407 70.74 72.91 79.04
CA GLN A 407 70.84 72.84 77.59
C GLN A 407 70.74 71.39 77.08
N GLU A 408 71.48 70.45 77.69
CA GLU A 408 71.40 69.03 77.34
C GLU A 408 69.99 68.46 77.56
N LEU A 409 69.28 68.92 78.61
CA LEU A 409 67.88 68.59 78.84
C LEU A 409 66.94 69.20 77.79
N LYS A 410 67.18 70.44 77.33
CA LYS A 410 66.42 71.05 76.22
C LYS A 410 66.67 70.38 74.88
N GLU A 411 67.86 69.84 74.66
CA GLU A 411 68.19 69.09 73.44
C GLU A 411 67.52 67.70 73.46
N LYS A 412 67.49 67.02 74.61
CA LYS A 412 66.68 65.80 74.82
C LYS A 412 65.18 66.06 74.73
N GLU A 413 64.70 67.19 75.23
CA GLU A 413 63.30 67.61 75.08
C GLU A 413 62.95 67.83 73.59
N LYS A 414 63.84 68.48 72.83
CA LYS A 414 63.69 68.64 71.38
C LYS A 414 63.66 67.30 70.66
N SER A 415 64.55 66.36 70.95
CA SER A 415 64.53 65.05 70.27
C SER A 415 63.22 64.30 70.57
N LEU A 416 62.80 64.25 71.84
CA LEU A 416 61.52 63.64 72.24
C LEU A 416 60.30 64.32 71.61
N ARG A 417 60.31 65.65 71.41
CA ARG A 417 59.27 66.36 70.66
C ARG A 417 59.21 65.91 69.19
N HIS A 418 60.37 65.80 68.50
CA HIS A 418 60.41 65.29 67.12
C HIS A 418 59.97 63.82 67.03
N ASP A 419 60.35 62.98 67.99
CA ASP A 419 59.85 61.60 68.07
C ASP A 419 58.33 61.56 68.26
N ILE A 420 57.78 62.35 69.19
CA ILE A 420 56.33 62.45 69.43
C ILE A 420 55.59 62.91 68.18
N ASP A 421 56.09 63.91 67.46
CA ASP A 421 55.45 64.40 66.23
C ASP A 421 55.62 63.43 65.05
N GLY A 422 56.74 62.70 64.99
CA GLY A 422 56.93 61.56 64.08
C GLY A 422 55.95 60.41 64.36
N ARG A 423 55.74 60.05 65.64
CA ARG A 423 54.73 59.06 66.05
C ARG A 423 53.31 59.55 65.81
N ARG A 424 53.01 60.83 66.00
CA ARG A 424 51.72 61.45 65.61
C ARG A 424 51.50 61.40 64.10
N GLY A 425 52.54 61.60 63.30
CA GLY A 425 52.50 61.42 61.84
C GLY A 425 52.20 59.97 61.45
N GLN A 426 52.91 59.00 62.03
CA GLN A 426 52.64 57.57 61.85
C GLN A 426 51.21 57.20 62.25
N LEU A 427 50.74 57.69 63.40
CA LEU A 427 49.38 57.45 63.90
C LEU A 427 48.32 58.06 62.97
N LYS A 428 48.51 59.29 62.47
CA LYS A 428 47.62 59.87 61.43
C LYS A 428 47.59 59.01 60.17
N ASN A 429 48.75 58.57 59.68
CA ASN A 429 48.82 57.71 58.49
C ASN A 429 48.11 56.35 58.71
N LEU A 430 48.21 55.79 59.91
CA LEU A 430 47.46 54.57 60.29
C LEU A 430 45.94 54.82 60.38
N TYR A 431 45.50 55.96 60.93
CA TYR A 431 44.08 56.34 60.92
C TYR A 431 43.54 56.58 59.51
N CYS A 432 44.30 57.23 58.63
CA CYS A 432 43.94 57.37 57.21
C CYS A 432 43.88 56.02 56.50
N ARG A 433 44.78 55.08 56.82
CA ARG A 433 44.73 53.70 56.30
C ARG A 433 43.54 52.90 56.85
N LEU A 434 43.20 53.06 58.13
CA LEU A 434 42.03 52.47 58.75
C LEU A 434 40.76 52.96 58.05
N SER A 435 40.55 54.28 57.99
CA SER A 435 39.40 54.90 57.32
C SER A 435 39.27 54.51 55.83
N ARG A 436 40.40 54.27 55.14
CA ARG A 436 40.40 53.76 53.77
C ARG A 436 39.94 52.30 53.71
N LEU A 437 40.39 51.45 54.63
CA LEU A 437 39.95 50.06 54.77
C LEU A 437 38.46 50.00 55.18
N ASP A 438 38.00 50.84 56.09
CA ASP A 438 36.59 50.94 56.48
C ASP A 438 35.72 51.27 55.24
N ALA A 439 36.14 52.25 54.44
CA ALA A 439 35.49 52.59 53.16
C ALA A 439 35.61 51.49 52.08
N GLU A 440 36.64 50.65 52.12
CA GLU A 440 36.73 49.44 51.29
C GLU A 440 35.75 48.35 51.77
N THR A 441 35.57 48.16 53.08
CA THR A 441 34.60 47.19 53.63
C THR A 441 33.14 47.60 53.41
N LEU A 442 32.81 48.89 53.49
CA LEU A 442 31.47 49.38 53.15
C LEU A 442 31.11 49.09 51.68
N LYS A 443 32.05 49.31 50.75
CA LYS A 443 31.89 48.95 49.33
C LYS A 443 31.78 47.44 49.10
N GLN A 444 32.44 46.63 49.94
CA GLN A 444 32.27 45.17 49.89
C GLN A 444 30.88 44.76 50.40
N GLN A 445 30.34 45.41 51.44
CA GLN A 445 28.96 45.18 51.89
C GLN A 445 27.95 45.61 50.82
N GLU A 446 28.13 46.78 50.20
CA GLU A 446 27.31 47.22 49.06
C GLU A 446 27.37 46.20 47.91
N LEU A 447 28.56 45.68 47.58
CA LEU A 447 28.71 44.66 46.53
C LEU A 447 27.98 43.36 46.89
N VAL A 448 28.08 42.90 48.14
CA VAL A 448 27.37 41.71 48.63
C VAL A 448 25.85 41.92 48.58
N TYR A 449 25.31 43.03 49.08
CA TYR A 449 23.87 43.31 48.99
C TYR A 449 23.36 43.37 47.54
N ASN A 450 24.15 43.93 46.61
CA ASN A 450 23.81 43.92 45.18
C ASN A 450 23.86 42.51 44.57
N GLN A 451 24.79 41.66 45.01
CA GLN A 451 24.88 40.25 44.61
C GLN A 451 23.72 39.43 45.20
N ASP A 452 23.37 39.60 46.47
CA ASP A 452 22.23 38.95 47.12
C ASP A 452 20.90 39.34 46.45
N PHE A 453 20.74 40.61 46.08
CA PHE A 453 19.57 41.06 45.32
C PHE A 453 19.51 40.42 43.92
N TYR A 454 20.65 40.31 43.24
CA TYR A 454 20.74 39.62 41.95
C TYR A 454 20.46 38.11 42.08
N ILE A 455 20.98 37.47 43.12
CA ILE A 455 20.70 36.07 43.46
C ILE A 455 19.19 35.88 43.67
N GLN A 456 18.53 36.69 44.50
CA GLN A 456 17.07 36.63 44.68
C GLN A 456 16.29 36.86 43.38
N GLN A 457 16.78 37.71 42.47
CA GLN A 457 16.16 37.91 41.16
C GLN A 457 16.32 36.68 40.25
N VAL A 458 17.48 36.02 40.29
CA VAL A 458 17.76 34.77 39.58
C VAL A 458 16.97 33.62 40.19
N GLU A 459 16.89 33.48 41.51
CA GLU A 459 16.10 32.47 42.22
C GLU A 459 14.60 32.58 41.88
N ARG A 460 14.03 33.78 41.89
CA ARG A 460 12.63 34.01 41.47
C ARG A 460 12.40 33.65 40.00
N ARG A 461 13.40 33.89 39.13
CA ARG A 461 13.36 33.46 37.72
C ARG A 461 13.50 31.95 37.58
N LEU A 462 14.30 31.31 38.42
CA LEU A 462 14.60 29.89 38.42
C LEU A 462 13.42 29.07 38.98
N SER A 463 12.76 29.55 40.04
CA SER A 463 11.50 29.00 40.57
C SER A 463 10.39 29.00 39.50
N ARG A 464 10.22 30.13 38.80
CA ARG A 464 9.31 30.25 37.64
C ARG A 464 9.66 29.29 36.50
N LEU A 465 10.94 29.03 36.24
CA LEU A 465 11.40 28.05 35.25
C LEU A 465 11.25 26.60 35.71
N GLN A 466 11.26 26.34 37.02
CA GLN A 466 11.01 25.03 37.64
C GLN A 466 9.51 24.71 37.79
N GLY A 467 8.62 25.68 37.52
CA GLY A 467 7.16 25.50 37.56
C GLY A 467 6.48 26.00 38.84
N GLU A 468 7.22 26.58 39.78
CA GLU A 468 6.66 27.27 40.93
C GLU A 468 6.18 28.67 40.52
N LEU A 469 4.93 28.70 40.06
CA LEU A 469 4.19 29.90 39.68
C LEU A 469 3.35 30.41 40.85
N ASN A 470 3.09 31.73 40.88
CA ASN A 470 2.05 32.27 41.76
C ASN A 470 0.69 31.61 41.42
N THR A 471 -0.17 31.45 42.44
CA THR A 471 -1.51 30.84 42.30
C THR A 471 -2.31 31.45 41.16
N ASP A 472 -2.21 32.77 41.00
CA ASP A 472 -3.03 33.56 40.09
C ASP A 472 -2.46 33.48 38.66
N GLU A 473 -1.13 33.52 38.51
CA GLU A 473 -0.43 33.25 37.23
C GLU A 473 -0.76 31.83 36.74
N ARG A 474 -0.78 30.86 37.66
CA ARG A 474 -1.16 29.47 37.38
C ARG A 474 -2.63 29.35 36.95
N GLN A 475 -3.58 29.97 37.66
CA GLN A 475 -5.00 29.93 37.28
C GLN A 475 -5.25 30.55 35.91
N VAL A 476 -4.59 31.67 35.58
CA VAL A 476 -4.68 32.29 34.25
C VAL A 476 -4.14 31.36 33.16
N LEU A 477 -3.04 30.65 33.41
CA LEU A 477 -2.47 29.68 32.46
C LEU A 477 -3.32 28.41 32.34
N GLU A 478 -3.86 27.88 33.43
CA GLU A 478 -4.80 26.74 33.41
C GLU A 478 -6.10 27.10 32.66
N ALA A 479 -6.63 28.32 32.84
CA ALA A 479 -7.74 28.84 32.05
C ALA A 479 -7.38 28.99 30.56
N LYS A 480 -6.16 29.47 30.23
CA LYS A 480 -5.69 29.56 28.84
C LYS A 480 -5.51 28.20 28.19
N VAL A 481 -5.06 27.19 28.93
CA VAL A 481 -5.00 25.79 28.49
C VAL A 481 -6.41 25.24 28.26
N ALA A 482 -7.37 25.53 29.14
CA ALA A 482 -8.77 25.11 28.94
C ALA A 482 -9.40 25.75 27.69
N GLU A 483 -9.16 27.04 27.44
CA GLU A 483 -9.57 27.70 26.18
C GLU A 483 -8.93 27.04 24.95
N LEU A 484 -7.62 26.80 24.97
CA LEU A 484 -6.88 26.21 23.85
C LEU A 484 -7.30 24.75 23.59
N LEU A 485 -7.57 23.97 24.63
CA LEU A 485 -8.12 22.61 24.52
C LEU A 485 -9.53 22.65 23.90
N LYS A 486 -10.39 23.57 24.34
CA LYS A 486 -11.73 23.76 23.78
C LYS A 486 -11.67 24.13 22.30
N ILE A 487 -10.79 25.08 21.92
CA ILE A 487 -10.55 25.46 20.53
C ILE A 487 -10.02 24.26 19.73
N ALA A 488 -9.11 23.45 20.29
CA ALA A 488 -8.60 22.26 19.63
C ALA A 488 -9.69 21.21 19.37
N ASP A 489 -10.57 20.94 20.34
CA ASP A 489 -11.71 20.03 20.14
C ASP A 489 -12.77 20.61 19.19
N GLU A 490 -13.04 21.93 19.20
CA GLU A 490 -13.89 22.60 18.21
C GLU A 490 -13.32 22.45 16.78
N LYS A 491 -12.00 22.62 16.58
CA LYS A 491 -11.32 22.39 15.29
C LYS A 491 -11.31 20.92 14.88
N LYS A 492 -11.18 19.99 15.85
CA LYS A 492 -11.24 18.53 15.62
C LYS A 492 -12.65 18.06 15.25
N GLN A 493 -13.69 18.64 15.85
CA GLN A 493 -15.08 18.43 15.43
C GLN A 493 -15.31 18.97 14.01
N ALA A 494 -14.84 20.19 13.70
CA ALA A 494 -14.91 20.75 12.36
C ALA A 494 -14.17 19.86 11.32
N TYR A 495 -12.96 19.39 11.64
CA TYR A 495 -12.23 18.42 10.81
C TYR A 495 -13.03 17.13 10.58
N ASN A 496 -13.62 16.56 11.63
CA ASN A 496 -14.44 15.35 11.52
C ASN A 496 -15.67 15.57 10.62
N THR A 497 -16.34 16.73 10.70
CA THR A 497 -17.46 17.04 9.80
C THR A 497 -17.01 17.24 8.35
N LEU A 498 -15.89 17.91 8.11
CA LEU A 498 -15.30 18.07 6.77
C LEU A 498 -14.86 16.71 6.19
N GLN A 499 -14.25 15.83 7.00
CA GLN A 499 -13.86 14.48 6.56
C GLN A 499 -15.10 13.61 6.25
N ALA A 500 -16.20 13.77 7.00
CA ALA A 500 -17.47 13.11 6.69
C ALA A 500 -18.11 13.64 5.40
N GLN A 501 -18.06 14.95 5.15
CA GLN A 501 -18.49 15.57 3.88
C GLN A 501 -17.62 15.11 2.70
N GLN A 502 -16.30 15.06 2.88
CA GLN A 502 -15.35 14.54 1.87
C GLN A 502 -15.67 13.09 1.49
N LYS A 503 -15.95 12.23 2.48
CA LYS A 503 -16.34 10.83 2.26
C LYS A 503 -17.69 10.70 1.53
N LYS A 504 -18.67 11.57 1.84
CA LYS A 504 -19.91 11.65 1.05
C LYS A 504 -19.63 12.02 -0.40
N LEU A 505 -18.94 13.14 -0.64
CA LEU A 505 -18.59 13.59 -2.00
C LEU A 505 -17.77 12.55 -2.79
N GLN A 506 -16.88 11.79 -2.13
CA GLN A 506 -16.16 10.68 -2.76
C GLN A 506 -17.09 9.54 -3.20
N ASN A 507 -18.08 9.18 -2.38
CA ASN A 507 -19.11 8.20 -2.73
C ASN A 507 -20.03 8.73 -3.85
N ASP A 508 -20.45 9.99 -3.77
CA ASP A 508 -21.30 10.63 -4.78
C ASP A 508 -20.58 10.68 -6.13
N ILE A 509 -19.29 11.04 -6.15
CA ILE A 509 -18.43 10.98 -7.35
C ILE A 509 -18.28 9.53 -7.87
N HIS A 510 -18.24 8.53 -7.00
CA HIS A 510 -18.19 7.13 -7.41
C HIS A 510 -19.52 6.69 -8.08
N PHE A 511 -20.66 7.02 -7.47
CA PHE A 511 -21.98 6.73 -8.06
C PHE A 511 -22.22 7.49 -9.37
N MET A 512 -21.82 8.76 -9.46
CA MET A 512 -21.88 9.53 -10.71
C MET A 512 -21.01 8.90 -11.80
N LYS A 513 -19.80 8.43 -11.48
CA LYS A 513 -18.93 7.72 -12.43
C LYS A 513 -19.56 6.39 -12.91
N LEU A 514 -20.15 5.62 -12.00
CA LEU A 514 -20.83 4.37 -12.32
C LEU A 514 -22.09 4.60 -13.19
N ALA A 515 -22.82 5.69 -12.94
CA ALA A 515 -23.92 6.12 -13.78
C ALA A 515 -23.42 6.52 -15.18
N MET A 516 -22.34 7.31 -15.28
CA MET A 516 -21.76 7.70 -16.57
C MET A 516 -21.24 6.50 -17.38
N THR A 517 -20.61 5.50 -16.75
CA THR A 517 -20.18 4.29 -17.47
C THR A 517 -21.38 3.52 -18.01
N LYS A 518 -22.45 3.35 -17.20
CA LYS A 518 -23.68 2.69 -17.64
C LYS A 518 -24.37 3.43 -18.80
N THR A 519 -24.48 4.77 -18.73
CA THR A 519 -25.03 5.54 -19.86
C THR A 519 -24.10 5.53 -21.08
N GLY A 520 -22.78 5.38 -20.89
CA GLY A 520 -21.82 5.21 -21.98
C GLY A 520 -21.96 3.85 -22.67
N GLU A 521 -22.19 2.79 -21.91
CA GLU A 521 -22.50 1.44 -22.42
C GLU A 521 -23.85 1.43 -23.17
N GLU A 522 -24.88 2.09 -22.63
CA GLU A 522 -26.18 2.25 -23.28
C GLU A 522 -26.06 3.04 -24.60
N MET A 523 -25.31 4.16 -24.61
CA MET A 523 -25.02 4.93 -25.83
C MET A 523 -24.21 4.14 -26.85
N ALA A 524 -23.24 3.32 -26.43
CA ALA A 524 -22.49 2.45 -27.32
C ALA A 524 -23.41 1.38 -27.96
N GLY A 525 -24.29 0.77 -27.16
CA GLY A 525 -25.32 -0.15 -27.64
C GLY A 525 -26.26 0.50 -28.66
N LEU A 526 -26.78 1.70 -28.36
CA LEU A 526 -27.62 2.46 -29.29
C LEU A 526 -26.89 2.81 -30.59
N ASN A 527 -25.61 3.21 -30.54
CA ASN A 527 -24.81 3.44 -31.74
C ASN A 527 -24.64 2.17 -32.58
N THR A 528 -24.29 1.02 -31.97
CA THR A 528 -24.21 -0.23 -32.73
C THR A 528 -25.55 -0.61 -33.37
N ARG A 529 -26.68 -0.32 -32.71
CA ARG A 529 -28.02 -0.54 -33.27
C ARG A 529 -28.36 0.43 -34.40
N ILE A 530 -27.87 1.67 -34.35
CA ILE A 530 -27.97 2.63 -35.46
C ILE A 530 -27.17 2.13 -36.66
N ASP A 531 -25.94 1.63 -36.45
CA ASP A 531 -25.10 1.08 -37.51
C ASP A 531 -25.72 -0.18 -38.16
N GLU A 532 -26.33 -1.07 -37.36
CA GLU A 532 -27.12 -2.20 -37.87
C GLU A 532 -28.30 -1.75 -38.74
N LEU A 533 -29.06 -0.74 -38.30
CA LEU A 533 -30.22 -0.22 -39.03
C LEU A 533 -29.81 0.53 -40.30
N ASN A 534 -28.70 1.27 -40.26
CA ASN A 534 -28.08 1.87 -41.44
C ASN A 534 -27.69 0.78 -42.44
N LEU A 535 -26.94 -0.24 -42.01
CA LEU A 535 -26.54 -1.37 -42.85
C LEU A 535 -27.73 -2.15 -43.42
N PHE A 536 -28.82 -2.29 -42.66
CA PHE A 536 -30.07 -2.91 -43.14
C PHE A 536 -30.77 -2.05 -44.20
N THR A 537 -30.85 -0.73 -43.98
CA THR A 537 -31.42 0.24 -44.94
C THR A 537 -30.62 0.24 -46.24
N ASP A 538 -29.30 0.27 -46.12
CA ASP A 538 -28.33 0.27 -47.22
C ASP A 538 -28.41 -1.02 -48.06
N LYS A 539 -28.59 -2.18 -47.42
CA LYS A 539 -28.90 -3.46 -48.08
C LYS A 539 -30.26 -3.44 -48.78
N SER A 540 -31.28 -2.91 -48.11
CA SER A 540 -32.65 -2.82 -48.63
C SER A 540 -32.74 -1.92 -49.86
N GLU A 541 -32.03 -0.78 -49.87
CA GLU A 541 -31.87 0.07 -51.03
C GLU A 541 -31.17 -0.65 -52.19
N LYS A 542 -30.09 -1.39 -51.92
CA LYS A 542 -29.35 -2.14 -52.94
C LYS A 542 -30.21 -3.24 -53.56
N LEU A 543 -31.06 -3.91 -52.76
CA LEU A 543 -32.06 -4.87 -53.26
C LEU A 543 -33.17 -4.18 -54.06
N LEU A 544 -33.69 -3.03 -53.62
CA LEU A 544 -34.69 -2.26 -54.35
C LEU A 544 -34.15 -1.72 -55.69
N LYS A 545 -32.88 -1.34 -55.73
CA LYS A 545 -32.19 -0.91 -56.97
C LYS A 545 -32.04 -2.08 -57.96
N LYS A 546 -31.70 -3.29 -57.48
CA LYS A 546 -31.71 -4.51 -58.30
C LYS A 546 -33.11 -4.84 -58.82
N ALA A 547 -34.11 -4.98 -57.94
CA ALA A 547 -35.48 -5.33 -58.34
C ALA A 547 -36.13 -4.32 -59.32
N LYS A 548 -35.66 -3.06 -59.34
CA LYS A 548 -36.03 -2.07 -60.36
C LYS A 548 -35.39 -2.33 -61.73
N ALA A 549 -34.11 -2.74 -61.77
CA ALA A 549 -33.43 -3.17 -62.99
C ALA A 549 -34.02 -4.50 -63.50
N ASP A 550 -34.15 -5.51 -62.65
CA ASP A 550 -34.73 -6.82 -62.98
C ASP A 550 -36.15 -6.65 -63.60
N LYS A 551 -36.95 -5.71 -63.08
CA LYS A 551 -38.25 -5.33 -63.65
C LYS A 551 -38.12 -4.65 -65.03
N GLN A 552 -37.14 -3.79 -65.23
CA GLN A 552 -36.91 -3.12 -66.51
C GLN A 552 -36.48 -4.13 -67.59
N ASP A 553 -35.61 -5.06 -67.24
CA ASP A 553 -35.17 -6.13 -68.13
C ASP A 553 -36.33 -7.08 -68.49
N LEU A 554 -37.12 -7.53 -67.51
CA LEU A 554 -38.36 -8.29 -67.76
C LEU A 554 -39.38 -7.53 -68.62
N MET A 555 -39.46 -6.20 -68.51
CA MET A 555 -40.29 -5.37 -69.40
C MET A 555 -39.71 -5.29 -70.82
N ILE A 556 -38.40 -5.38 -71.02
CA ILE A 556 -37.79 -5.48 -72.34
C ILE A 556 -38.05 -6.87 -72.95
N GLU A 557 -37.87 -7.93 -72.16
CA GLU A 557 -38.17 -9.32 -72.56
C GLU A 557 -39.63 -9.52 -72.96
N ASP A 558 -40.60 -9.03 -72.17
CA ASP A 558 -42.03 -9.07 -72.50
C ASP A 558 -42.32 -8.35 -73.84
N ASN A 559 -41.68 -7.21 -74.11
CA ASN A 559 -41.83 -6.51 -75.38
C ASN A 559 -41.18 -7.27 -76.55
N LEU A 560 -40.03 -7.93 -76.35
CA LEU A 560 -39.41 -8.81 -77.34
C LEU A 560 -40.29 -10.03 -77.64
N LEU A 561 -40.79 -10.72 -76.61
CA LEU A 561 -41.72 -11.85 -76.75
C LEU A 561 -43.03 -11.44 -77.42
N LYS A 562 -43.52 -10.21 -77.21
CA LYS A 562 -44.67 -9.66 -77.95
C LYS A 562 -44.37 -9.42 -79.43
N LEU A 563 -43.14 -9.06 -79.79
CA LEU A 563 -42.71 -8.94 -81.20
C LEU A 563 -42.51 -10.31 -81.84
N GLU A 564 -41.94 -11.28 -81.13
CA GLU A 564 -41.81 -12.66 -81.60
C GLU A 564 -43.17 -13.35 -81.75
N HIS A 565 -44.08 -13.19 -80.78
CA HIS A 565 -45.44 -13.71 -80.92
C HIS A 565 -46.14 -13.12 -82.14
N LYS A 566 -45.99 -11.82 -82.45
CA LYS A 566 -46.50 -11.23 -83.70
C LYS A 566 -45.90 -11.95 -84.91
N ARG A 567 -44.56 -12.01 -85.04
CA ARG A 567 -43.86 -12.72 -86.15
C ARG A 567 -44.32 -14.18 -86.31
N VAL A 568 -44.47 -14.93 -85.22
CA VAL A 568 -44.90 -16.34 -85.23
C VAL A 568 -46.37 -16.46 -85.59
N ARG A 569 -47.24 -15.54 -85.13
CA ARG A 569 -48.66 -15.50 -85.51
C ARG A 569 -48.81 -15.18 -87.00
N ASP A 570 -48.04 -14.23 -87.51
CA ASP A 570 -48.08 -13.82 -88.92
C ASP A 570 -47.55 -14.94 -89.82
N THR A 571 -46.48 -15.64 -89.44
CA THR A 571 -46.01 -16.84 -90.18
C THR A 571 -46.99 -18.01 -90.07
N LEU A 572 -47.69 -18.19 -88.95
CA LEU A 572 -48.76 -19.18 -88.80
C LEU A 572 -49.95 -18.88 -89.72
N TYR A 573 -50.40 -17.62 -89.81
CA TYR A 573 -51.47 -17.24 -90.75
C TYR A 573 -51.04 -17.49 -92.21
N ASN A 574 -49.84 -17.06 -92.60
CA ASN A 574 -49.28 -17.36 -93.93
C ASN A 574 -49.20 -18.88 -94.21
N LYS A 575 -48.97 -19.71 -93.19
CA LYS A 575 -48.99 -21.18 -93.32
C LYS A 575 -50.40 -21.76 -93.35
N ALA A 576 -51.35 -21.20 -92.61
CA ALA A 576 -52.76 -21.58 -92.67
C ALA A 576 -53.35 -21.32 -94.07
N ASP A 577 -53.06 -20.17 -94.68
CA ASP A 577 -53.47 -19.84 -96.04
C ASP A 577 -52.83 -20.78 -97.08
N GLN A 578 -51.54 -21.12 -96.91
CA GLN A 578 -50.86 -22.11 -97.75
C GLN A 578 -51.54 -23.49 -97.63
N VAL A 579 -51.80 -23.98 -96.42
CA VAL A 579 -52.49 -25.25 -96.17
C VAL A 579 -53.92 -25.23 -96.73
N LEU A 580 -54.68 -24.15 -96.53
CA LEU A 580 -56.02 -23.98 -97.08
C LEU A 580 -56.03 -24.01 -98.62
N SER A 581 -55.00 -23.43 -99.27
CA SER A 581 -54.83 -23.51 -100.72
C SER A 581 -54.51 -24.94 -101.21
N LEU A 582 -53.74 -25.70 -100.44
CA LEU A 582 -53.39 -27.10 -100.74
C LEU A 582 -54.56 -28.05 -100.47
N GLU A 583 -55.32 -27.83 -99.40
CA GLU A 583 -56.53 -28.60 -99.07
C GLU A 583 -57.59 -28.39 -100.17
N LYS A 584 -57.80 -27.16 -100.66
CA LYS A 584 -58.66 -26.88 -101.83
C LYS A 584 -58.22 -27.67 -103.07
N ARG A 585 -56.93 -27.66 -103.43
CA ARG A 585 -56.38 -28.43 -104.57
C ARG A 585 -56.52 -29.94 -104.37
N LYS A 586 -56.29 -30.44 -103.14
CA LYS A 586 -56.43 -31.85 -102.75
C LYS A 586 -57.87 -32.33 -102.85
N GLN A 587 -58.85 -31.52 -102.46
CA GLN A 587 -60.27 -31.84 -102.63
C GLN A 587 -60.70 -31.83 -104.11
N GLN A 588 -60.19 -30.88 -104.91
CA GLN A 588 -60.40 -30.87 -106.38
C GLN A 588 -59.84 -32.14 -107.04
N LEU A 589 -58.61 -32.55 -106.69
CA LEU A 589 -58.00 -33.80 -107.18
C LEU A 589 -58.73 -35.05 -106.68
N LYS A 590 -59.23 -35.04 -105.44
CA LYS A 590 -60.05 -36.14 -104.90
C LYS A 590 -61.34 -36.31 -105.69
N ALA A 591 -62.09 -35.24 -105.95
CA ALA A 591 -63.33 -35.30 -106.71
C ALA A 591 -63.10 -35.92 -108.11
N ALA A 592 -62.08 -35.44 -108.84
CA ALA A 592 -61.71 -35.99 -110.15
C ALA A 592 -61.28 -37.47 -110.09
N MET A 593 -60.59 -37.90 -109.02
CA MET A 593 -60.25 -39.30 -108.80
C MET A 593 -61.47 -40.15 -108.42
N GLU A 594 -62.40 -39.62 -107.62
CA GLU A 594 -63.62 -40.31 -107.22
C GLU A 594 -64.54 -40.52 -108.44
N GLU A 595 -64.73 -39.49 -109.28
CA GLU A 595 -65.37 -39.58 -110.61
C GLU A 595 -64.72 -40.67 -111.46
N ARG A 596 -63.39 -40.63 -111.66
CA ARG A 596 -62.68 -41.62 -112.48
C ARG A 596 -62.76 -43.04 -111.91
N THR A 597 -62.82 -43.22 -110.59
CA THR A 597 -63.05 -44.55 -109.99
C THR A 597 -64.52 -45.00 -110.10
N ALA A 598 -65.48 -44.09 -110.17
CA ALA A 598 -66.88 -44.43 -110.42
C ALA A 598 -67.06 -44.95 -111.87
N GLU A 599 -66.45 -44.29 -112.86
CA GLU A 599 -66.39 -44.77 -114.24
C GLU A 599 -65.77 -46.19 -114.32
N ILE A 600 -64.61 -46.40 -113.68
CA ILE A 600 -63.95 -47.72 -113.63
C ILE A 600 -64.83 -48.77 -112.92
N LYS A 601 -65.56 -48.41 -111.86
CA LYS A 601 -66.51 -49.31 -111.18
C LYS A 601 -67.68 -49.70 -112.10
N VAL A 602 -68.23 -48.78 -112.89
CA VAL A 602 -69.27 -49.08 -113.89
C VAL A 602 -68.75 -50.06 -114.95
N HIS A 603 -67.54 -49.82 -115.49
CA HIS A 603 -66.90 -50.76 -116.41
C HIS A 603 -66.62 -52.13 -115.78
N LYS A 604 -66.18 -52.19 -114.52
CA LYS A 604 -65.94 -53.47 -113.81
C LYS A 604 -67.24 -54.22 -113.54
N ALA A 605 -68.31 -53.53 -113.13
CA ALA A 605 -69.62 -54.13 -112.90
C ALA A 605 -70.24 -54.70 -114.20
N MET A 606 -70.02 -54.02 -115.34
CA MET A 606 -70.39 -54.52 -116.66
C MET A 606 -69.67 -55.84 -117.01
N ILE A 607 -68.36 -55.93 -116.75
CA ILE A 607 -67.57 -57.14 -116.98
C ILE A 607 -67.99 -58.27 -116.01
N GLU A 608 -68.25 -57.96 -114.73
CA GLU A 608 -68.76 -58.95 -113.77
C GLU A 608 -70.15 -59.48 -114.14
N ALA A 609 -71.00 -58.68 -114.76
CA ALA A 609 -72.28 -59.13 -115.28
C ALA A 609 -72.09 -60.10 -116.47
N GLN A 610 -71.15 -59.82 -117.38
CA GLN A 610 -70.77 -60.72 -118.48
C GLN A 610 -70.22 -62.06 -117.94
N ILE A 611 -69.34 -62.03 -116.93
CA ILE A 611 -68.82 -63.25 -116.29
C ILE A 611 -69.95 -64.08 -115.66
N ARG A 612 -70.92 -63.45 -114.98
CA ARG A 612 -72.06 -64.16 -114.37
C ARG A 612 -72.95 -64.86 -115.40
N LEU A 613 -73.16 -64.27 -116.58
CA LEU A 613 -73.89 -64.93 -117.67
C LEU A 613 -73.15 -66.19 -118.15
N ILE A 614 -71.83 -66.09 -118.37
CA ILE A 614 -70.98 -67.22 -118.76
C ILE A 614 -70.94 -68.31 -117.67
N GLU A 615 -70.95 -67.94 -116.38
CA GLU A 615 -71.04 -68.92 -115.29
C GLU A 615 -72.43 -69.57 -115.17
N GLN A 616 -73.52 -68.88 -115.54
CA GLN A 616 -74.84 -69.49 -115.67
C GLN A 616 -74.88 -70.50 -116.82
N GLU A 617 -74.31 -70.18 -117.98
CA GLU A 617 -74.12 -71.11 -119.10
C GLU A 617 -73.27 -72.33 -118.70
N ARG A 618 -72.21 -72.14 -117.90
CA ARG A 618 -71.44 -73.26 -117.34
C ARG A 618 -72.27 -74.11 -116.38
N GLN A 619 -73.16 -73.51 -115.58
CA GLN A 619 -74.01 -74.23 -114.65
C GLN A 619 -75.12 -75.03 -115.36
N THR A 620 -75.75 -74.49 -116.42
CA THR A 620 -76.73 -75.26 -117.21
C THR A 620 -76.08 -76.47 -117.88
N LEU A 621 -74.93 -76.29 -118.56
CA LEU A 621 -74.14 -77.39 -119.13
C LEU A 621 -73.74 -78.44 -118.08
N SER A 622 -73.38 -78.01 -116.86
CA SER A 622 -73.07 -78.93 -115.76
C SER A 622 -74.30 -79.71 -115.29
N SER A 623 -75.49 -79.08 -115.24
CA SER A 623 -76.73 -79.78 -114.88
C SER A 623 -77.16 -80.79 -115.95
N GLU A 624 -77.01 -80.45 -117.24
CA GLU A 624 -77.23 -81.39 -118.36
C GLU A 624 -76.28 -82.59 -118.28
N PHE A 625 -75.01 -82.38 -117.94
CA PHE A 625 -74.03 -83.45 -117.76
C PHE A 625 -74.43 -84.43 -116.64
N HIS A 626 -74.85 -83.92 -115.47
CA HIS A 626 -75.33 -84.77 -114.37
C HIS A 626 -76.64 -85.50 -114.71
N GLU A 627 -77.53 -84.88 -115.48
CA GLU A 627 -78.72 -85.53 -116.05
C GLU A 627 -78.35 -86.73 -116.96
N ARG A 628 -77.27 -86.63 -117.75
CA ARG A 628 -76.78 -87.73 -118.60
C ARG A 628 -76.17 -88.85 -117.76
N LEU A 629 -75.39 -88.52 -116.71
CA LEU A 629 -74.86 -89.51 -115.76
C LEU A 629 -75.97 -90.31 -115.07
N GLY A 630 -76.98 -89.63 -114.50
CA GLY A 630 -78.11 -90.28 -113.84
C GLY A 630 -78.98 -91.15 -114.76
N LYS A 631 -78.91 -90.95 -116.08
CA LYS A 631 -79.53 -91.83 -117.10
C LYS A 631 -78.72 -93.10 -117.37
N ILE A 632 -77.40 -93.09 -117.12
CA ILE A 632 -76.52 -94.26 -117.26
C ILE A 632 -76.63 -95.19 -116.03
N GLU A 633 -76.67 -94.65 -114.81
CA GLU A 633 -76.78 -95.47 -113.59
C GLU A 633 -78.13 -96.22 -113.51
N LYS A 634 -79.21 -95.59 -113.99
CA LYS A 634 -80.53 -96.20 -114.15
C LYS A 634 -80.60 -97.30 -115.23
N LEU A 635 -79.59 -97.41 -116.10
CA LEU A 635 -79.45 -98.51 -117.05
C LEU A 635 -78.59 -99.65 -116.49
N LYS A 636 -77.51 -99.34 -115.75
CA LYS A 636 -76.67 -100.36 -115.07
C LYS A 636 -77.47 -101.16 -114.03
N SER A 637 -78.09 -100.48 -113.08
CA SER A 637 -78.92 -101.08 -112.02
C SER A 637 -80.06 -101.95 -112.58
N ARG A 638 -80.61 -101.59 -113.75
CA ARG A 638 -81.67 -102.35 -114.43
C ARG A 638 -81.16 -103.65 -115.08
N PHE A 639 -79.86 -103.76 -115.37
CA PHE A 639 -79.24 -105.00 -115.86
C PHE A 639 -78.96 -106.00 -114.72
N GLU A 640 -78.42 -105.51 -113.58
CA GLU A 640 -78.13 -106.34 -112.40
C GLU A 640 -79.40 -106.97 -111.83
N ILE A 641 -80.49 -106.19 -111.69
CA ILE A 641 -81.77 -106.68 -111.16
C ILE A 641 -82.40 -107.75 -112.06
N ILE A 642 -82.22 -107.71 -113.37
CA ILE A 642 -82.75 -108.75 -114.28
C ILE A 642 -81.95 -110.06 -114.17
N THR A 643 -80.64 -109.97 -113.95
CA THR A 643 -79.74 -111.14 -113.90
C THR A 643 -79.96 -111.99 -112.64
N ILE A 644 -80.40 -111.37 -111.54
CA ILE A 644 -80.57 -112.02 -110.22
C ILE A 644 -81.95 -112.67 -110.05
N VAL A 645 -82.94 -112.36 -110.90
CA VAL A 645 -84.37 -112.69 -110.65
C VAL A 645 -84.89 -113.89 -111.48
N MET A 646 -84.08 -114.46 -112.38
CA MET A 646 -84.53 -115.47 -113.38
C MET A 646 -83.88 -116.86 -113.30
N MET A 647 -83.36 -117.27 -112.13
CA MET A 647 -83.19 -118.71 -111.83
C MET A 647 -83.44 -119.07 -110.36
N PRO A 648 -84.68 -119.45 -110.01
CA PRO A 648 -85.06 -120.08 -108.73
C PRO A 648 -85.77 -121.45 -108.95
N PRO A 649 -86.18 -122.20 -107.89
CA PRO A 649 -85.43 -122.49 -106.67
C PRO A 649 -85.53 -123.99 -106.24
N GLU A 650 -84.40 -124.62 -105.92
CA GLU A 650 -84.32 -125.86 -105.12
C GLU A 650 -83.22 -125.60 -104.05
N GLY A 651 -83.22 -126.20 -102.86
CA GLY A 651 -83.77 -127.50 -102.46
C GLY A 651 -82.60 -128.50 -102.38
N GLU A 652 -82.26 -129.09 -101.24
CA GLU A 652 -82.84 -129.02 -99.89
C GLU A 652 -81.75 -128.98 -98.79
N GLU A 653 -82.00 -129.65 -97.67
CA GLU A 653 -81.23 -129.84 -96.45
C GLU A 653 -79.81 -130.44 -96.72
N GLU A 654 -78.82 -130.43 -95.81
CA GLU A 654 -78.86 -130.92 -94.43
C GLU A 654 -77.83 -130.28 -93.49
N LYS A 655 -78.05 -130.47 -92.18
CA LYS A 655 -76.98 -130.50 -91.16
C LYS A 655 -76.47 -131.93 -90.95
N THR A 656 -75.71 -132.48 -91.89
CA THR A 656 -75.21 -133.86 -91.79
C THR A 656 -74.10 -134.01 -90.74
N GLN A 657 -74.02 -135.20 -90.13
CA GLN A 657 -73.28 -135.58 -88.92
C GLN A 657 -71.77 -135.23 -88.85
N THR A 658 -71.13 -134.88 -89.96
CA THR A 658 -69.69 -135.14 -90.19
C THR A 658 -68.73 -134.08 -89.63
N TYR A 659 -69.10 -132.81 -89.55
CA TYR A 659 -68.16 -131.74 -89.17
C TYR A 659 -67.74 -131.81 -87.68
N TYR A 660 -68.67 -132.16 -86.79
CA TYR A 660 -68.38 -132.36 -85.37
C TYR A 660 -67.46 -133.56 -85.11
N VAL A 661 -67.48 -134.57 -85.98
CA VAL A 661 -66.55 -135.72 -85.91
C VAL A 661 -65.11 -135.28 -86.20
N ILE A 662 -64.91 -134.34 -87.13
CA ILE A 662 -63.57 -133.81 -87.46
C ILE A 662 -63.01 -133.01 -86.27
N LYS A 663 -63.83 -132.18 -85.61
CA LYS A 663 -63.38 -131.42 -84.43
C LYS A 663 -63.06 -132.33 -83.24
N ALA A 664 -63.89 -133.34 -82.97
CA ALA A 664 -63.67 -134.30 -81.89
C ALA A 664 -62.48 -135.25 -82.14
N ALA A 665 -62.06 -135.44 -83.40
CA ALA A 665 -60.87 -136.23 -83.73
C ALA A 665 -59.56 -135.52 -83.34
N GLN A 666 -59.49 -134.20 -83.50
CA GLN A 666 -58.29 -133.41 -83.20
C GLN A 666 -58.03 -133.31 -81.69
N GLU A 667 -59.06 -133.00 -80.89
CA GLU A 667 -58.97 -132.95 -79.42
C GLU A 667 -58.62 -134.32 -78.78
N LYS A 668 -58.80 -135.42 -79.52
CA LYS A 668 -58.45 -136.79 -79.07
C LYS A 668 -56.98 -137.14 -79.27
N GLU A 669 -56.31 -136.61 -80.30
CA GLU A 669 -54.92 -136.96 -80.61
C GLU A 669 -53.94 -136.29 -79.63
N ASP A 670 -54.22 -135.04 -79.24
CA ASP A 670 -53.33 -134.29 -78.34
C ASP A 670 -53.42 -134.77 -76.88
N LEU A 671 -54.61 -135.15 -76.39
CA LEU A 671 -54.76 -135.83 -75.09
C LEU A 671 -54.07 -137.19 -75.04
N GLN A 672 -53.84 -137.85 -76.19
CA GLN A 672 -53.13 -139.12 -76.24
C GLN A 672 -51.60 -138.93 -76.14
N ARG A 673 -51.07 -137.79 -76.64
CA ARG A 673 -49.65 -137.40 -76.47
C ARG A 673 -49.27 -137.07 -75.03
N GLU A 674 -50.21 -136.53 -74.24
CA GLU A 674 -49.98 -136.27 -72.81
C GLU A 674 -50.03 -137.54 -71.94
N GLY A 675 -50.76 -138.58 -72.38
CA GLY A 675 -50.79 -139.89 -71.71
C GLY A 675 -49.46 -140.63 -71.75
N ASP A 676 -48.88 -140.80 -72.95
CA ASP A 676 -47.60 -141.50 -73.14
C ASP A 676 -46.45 -140.84 -72.34
N ALA A 677 -46.52 -139.53 -72.11
CA ALA A 677 -45.55 -138.75 -71.32
C ALA A 677 -45.68 -138.91 -69.79
N LEU A 678 -46.78 -139.50 -69.31
CA LEU A 678 -47.02 -139.79 -67.89
C LEU A 678 -46.74 -141.26 -67.55
N ASP A 679 -47.16 -142.21 -68.39
CA ASP A 679 -46.86 -143.64 -68.18
C ASP A 679 -45.35 -143.92 -68.19
N ALA A 680 -44.58 -143.18 -69.01
CA ALA A 680 -43.12 -143.24 -69.01
C ALA A 680 -42.48 -142.85 -67.66
N LYS A 681 -43.13 -142.02 -66.84
CA LYS A 681 -42.66 -141.63 -65.50
C LYS A 681 -43.05 -142.65 -64.43
N ILE A 682 -44.23 -143.25 -64.56
CA ILE A 682 -44.73 -144.28 -63.62
C ILE A 682 -43.82 -145.51 -63.68
N GLN A 683 -43.50 -146.01 -64.87
CA GLN A 683 -42.61 -147.17 -65.05
C GLN A 683 -41.14 -146.95 -64.64
N GLN A 684 -40.75 -145.71 -64.33
CA GLN A 684 -39.43 -145.42 -63.76
C GLN A 684 -39.48 -145.36 -62.22
N ALA A 685 -40.49 -144.68 -61.65
CA ALA A 685 -40.69 -144.63 -60.20
C ALA A 685 -40.83 -146.04 -59.56
N GLU A 686 -41.56 -146.95 -60.22
CA GLU A 686 -41.75 -148.32 -59.72
C GLU A 686 -40.42 -149.13 -59.64
N LYS A 687 -39.45 -148.83 -60.52
CA LYS A 687 -38.13 -149.48 -60.51
C LYS A 687 -37.21 -148.91 -59.43
N GLU A 688 -37.36 -147.62 -59.12
CA GLU A 688 -36.57 -146.94 -58.08
C GLU A 688 -37.00 -147.37 -56.66
N CYS A 689 -38.29 -147.65 -56.44
CA CYS A 689 -38.79 -148.19 -55.16
C CYS A 689 -38.15 -149.56 -54.80
N VAL A 690 -38.06 -150.49 -55.75
CA VAL A 690 -37.51 -151.85 -55.52
C VAL A 690 -35.99 -151.81 -55.23
N ALA A 691 -35.28 -150.78 -55.70
CA ALA A 691 -33.86 -150.57 -55.39
C ALA A 691 -33.63 -150.05 -53.95
N LEU A 692 -34.59 -149.30 -53.39
CA LEU A 692 -34.47 -148.69 -52.07
C LEU A 692 -34.70 -149.69 -50.91
N GLU A 693 -35.61 -150.66 -51.06
CA GLU A 693 -35.79 -151.71 -50.04
C GLU A 693 -34.53 -152.58 -49.88
N ASN A 694 -33.89 -152.95 -51.00
CA ASN A 694 -32.70 -153.80 -50.99
C ASN A 694 -31.45 -153.12 -50.38
N THR A 695 -31.33 -151.80 -50.49
CA THR A 695 -30.20 -151.06 -49.88
C THR A 695 -30.37 -150.87 -48.36
N LEU A 696 -31.61 -150.71 -47.88
CA LEU A 696 -31.92 -150.56 -46.45
C LEU A 696 -31.54 -151.82 -45.64
N HIS A 697 -31.74 -153.01 -46.22
CA HIS A 697 -31.40 -154.27 -45.56
C HIS A 697 -29.88 -154.48 -45.36
N VAL A 698 -29.04 -153.92 -46.23
CA VAL A 698 -27.57 -153.97 -46.08
C VAL A 698 -27.07 -152.95 -45.05
N LEU A 699 -27.65 -151.74 -45.04
CA LEU A 699 -27.23 -150.64 -44.17
C LEU A 699 -27.36 -150.96 -42.66
N ASN A 700 -28.42 -151.70 -42.29
CA ASN A 700 -28.66 -152.10 -40.90
C ASN A 700 -27.61 -153.10 -40.37
N SER A 701 -27.07 -153.98 -41.21
CA SER A 701 -26.04 -154.96 -40.80
C SER A 701 -24.71 -154.26 -40.45
N CYS A 702 -24.27 -153.30 -41.27
CA CYS A 702 -23.05 -152.53 -40.99
C CYS A 702 -23.18 -151.65 -39.73
N ASN A 703 -24.35 -151.02 -39.52
CA ASN A 703 -24.60 -150.16 -38.36
C ASN A 703 -24.57 -150.90 -37.00
N SER A 704 -24.81 -152.22 -36.99
CA SER A 704 -24.70 -153.02 -35.76
C SER A 704 -23.23 -153.12 -35.32
N ASN A 705 -22.35 -153.56 -36.24
CA ASN A 705 -20.92 -153.74 -35.96
C ASN A 705 -20.22 -152.41 -35.62
N TYR A 706 -20.63 -151.31 -36.25
CA TYR A 706 -20.06 -149.97 -36.01
C TYR A 706 -20.39 -149.39 -34.62
N ARG A 707 -21.30 -150.01 -33.85
CA ARG A 707 -21.64 -149.58 -32.47
C ARG A 707 -20.82 -150.30 -31.40
N GLU A 708 -20.21 -151.45 -31.70
CA GLU A 708 -19.42 -152.19 -30.71
C GLU A 708 -18.01 -151.61 -30.54
N SER A 709 -17.44 -151.01 -31.60
CA SER A 709 -16.12 -150.37 -31.59
C SER A 709 -16.02 -149.11 -30.72
N PHE A 710 -17.15 -148.44 -30.42
CA PHE A 710 -17.17 -147.21 -29.62
C PHE A 710 -17.43 -147.43 -28.10
N LYS A 711 -17.31 -148.67 -27.59
CA LYS A 711 -17.36 -148.96 -26.14
C LYS A 711 -16.11 -148.43 -25.42
N LYS A 712 -16.15 -147.15 -25.06
CA LYS A 712 -15.07 -146.38 -24.43
C LYS A 712 -14.63 -146.99 -23.07
N ILE A 713 -13.33 -147.26 -22.94
CA ILE A 713 -12.71 -147.91 -21.76
C ILE A 713 -13.00 -147.13 -20.47
N THR A 714 -13.33 -147.85 -19.40
CA THR A 714 -13.93 -147.28 -18.18
C THR A 714 -12.96 -147.21 -17.00
N VAL A 715 -12.34 -146.05 -16.81
CA VAL A 715 -11.79 -145.49 -15.54
C VAL A 715 -11.24 -146.49 -14.49
N LYS A 716 -10.21 -147.28 -14.83
CA LYS A 716 -9.25 -147.88 -13.86
C LYS A 716 -7.88 -148.15 -14.51
N HIS A 717 -6.99 -147.15 -14.53
CA HIS A 717 -5.55 -147.36 -14.72
C HIS A 717 -4.75 -146.20 -14.09
N GLU A 718 -3.42 -146.32 -14.03
CA GLU A 718 -2.58 -145.62 -13.05
C GLU A 718 -2.18 -144.19 -13.45
N GLU A 719 -2.16 -143.88 -14.75
CA GLU A 719 -1.74 -142.58 -15.32
C GLU A 719 -2.51 -141.37 -14.75
N HIS A 720 -3.74 -141.56 -14.29
CA HIS A 720 -4.53 -140.48 -13.67
C HIS A 720 -3.90 -139.99 -12.35
N GLN A 721 -3.11 -140.80 -11.64
CA GLN A 721 -2.52 -140.40 -10.36
C GLN A 721 -1.33 -139.43 -10.53
N GLU A 722 -0.53 -139.58 -11.59
CA GLU A 722 0.60 -138.66 -11.86
C GLU A 722 0.11 -137.26 -12.25
N LYS A 723 -0.96 -137.18 -13.06
CA LYS A 723 -1.56 -135.90 -13.48
C LYS A 723 -1.95 -135.01 -12.28
N VAL A 724 -2.47 -135.60 -11.20
CA VAL A 724 -2.88 -134.86 -10.01
C VAL A 724 -1.69 -134.24 -9.28
N ARG A 725 -0.55 -134.96 -9.18
CA ARG A 725 0.67 -134.43 -8.56
C ARG A 725 1.21 -133.19 -9.29
N LEU A 726 1.27 -133.24 -10.63
CA LEU A 726 1.74 -132.13 -11.45
C LEU A 726 0.82 -130.90 -11.37
N GLU A 727 -0.49 -131.09 -11.15
CA GLU A 727 -1.43 -129.99 -10.92
C GLU A 727 -1.29 -129.33 -9.54
N ASP A 728 -0.89 -130.09 -8.51
CA ASP A 728 -0.62 -129.55 -7.17
C ASP A 728 0.69 -128.74 -7.13
N GLU A 729 1.77 -129.23 -7.75
CA GLU A 729 3.05 -128.51 -7.82
C GLU A 729 2.92 -127.14 -8.52
N LYS A 730 2.11 -127.05 -9.58
CA LYS A 730 1.81 -125.79 -10.25
C LYS A 730 1.18 -124.77 -9.29
N ARG A 731 0.19 -125.17 -8.48
CA ARG A 731 -0.51 -124.25 -7.56
C ARG A 731 0.44 -123.65 -6.53
N ALA A 732 1.39 -124.43 -6.03
CA ALA A 732 2.43 -123.96 -5.10
C ALA A 732 3.41 -122.93 -5.72
N ALA A 733 3.57 -122.91 -7.06
CA ALA A 733 4.35 -121.89 -7.76
C ALA A 733 3.56 -120.57 -7.92
N ASP A 734 2.29 -120.66 -8.32
CA ASP A 734 1.40 -119.49 -8.51
C ASP A 734 1.25 -118.65 -7.23
N GLU A 735 1.18 -119.29 -6.06
CA GLU A 735 1.06 -118.58 -4.78
C GLU A 735 2.33 -117.79 -4.40
N LYS A 736 3.52 -118.34 -4.67
CA LYS A 736 4.80 -117.65 -4.45
C LYS A 736 4.94 -116.40 -5.33
N TYR A 737 4.42 -116.44 -6.56
CA TYR A 737 4.35 -115.27 -7.44
C TYR A 737 3.40 -114.19 -6.88
N ARG A 738 2.19 -114.58 -6.42
CA ARG A 738 1.21 -113.68 -5.80
C ARG A 738 1.71 -113.02 -4.51
N TYR A 739 2.64 -113.65 -3.78
CA TYR A 739 3.29 -113.05 -2.62
C TYR A 739 4.24 -111.92 -3.02
N LYS A 740 5.20 -112.18 -3.92
CA LYS A 740 6.14 -111.14 -4.39
C LYS A 740 5.45 -109.94 -5.03
N ARG A 741 4.30 -110.16 -5.69
CA ARG A 741 3.50 -109.08 -6.30
C ARG A 741 2.80 -108.15 -5.28
N ARG A 742 2.73 -108.52 -3.99
CA ARG A 742 2.25 -107.64 -2.91
C ARG A 742 3.35 -106.74 -2.34
N GLN A 743 4.55 -107.28 -2.05
CA GLN A 743 5.69 -106.48 -1.60
C GLN A 743 6.05 -105.33 -2.56
N ILE A 744 5.86 -105.53 -3.86
CA ILE A 744 6.09 -104.48 -4.87
C ILE A 744 5.11 -103.31 -4.75
N LYS A 745 3.88 -103.53 -4.26
CA LYS A 745 2.90 -102.45 -4.02
C LYS A 745 3.21 -101.65 -2.76
N GLU A 746 3.52 -102.33 -1.66
CA GLU A 746 3.86 -101.70 -0.38
C GLU A 746 5.03 -100.72 -0.58
N LEU A 747 6.08 -101.15 -1.29
CA LEU A 747 7.23 -100.31 -1.66
C LEU A 747 6.91 -99.16 -2.65
N GLN A 748 5.76 -99.17 -3.34
CA GLN A 748 5.33 -98.04 -4.18
C GLN A 748 4.57 -96.98 -3.39
N GLU A 749 3.85 -97.38 -2.33
CA GLU A 749 3.06 -96.47 -1.49
C GLU A 749 3.97 -95.63 -0.56
N ASP A 750 5.04 -96.22 -0.01
CA ASP A 750 6.05 -95.51 0.79
C ASP A 750 6.77 -94.37 0.04
N ILE A 751 7.05 -94.57 -1.26
CA ILE A 751 7.66 -93.58 -2.15
C ILE A 751 6.70 -92.38 -2.37
N GLN A 752 5.40 -92.63 -2.38
CA GLN A 752 4.40 -91.57 -2.59
C GLN A 752 4.22 -90.69 -1.35
N VAL A 753 4.26 -91.28 -0.14
CA VAL A 753 4.17 -90.53 1.14
C VAL A 753 5.39 -89.65 1.36
N THR A 754 6.59 -90.15 1.08
CA THR A 754 7.84 -89.39 1.27
C THR A 754 7.95 -88.18 0.35
N GLY A 755 7.45 -88.27 -0.90
CA GLY A 755 7.41 -87.14 -1.84
C GLY A 755 6.62 -85.92 -1.34
N PHE A 756 5.46 -86.13 -0.71
CA PHE A 756 4.61 -85.05 -0.21
C PHE A 756 5.26 -84.25 0.95
N SER A 757 6.15 -84.86 1.72
CA SER A 757 6.81 -84.18 2.85
C SER A 757 7.86 -83.15 2.39
N LEU A 758 8.60 -83.47 1.32
CA LEU A 758 9.66 -82.60 0.78
C LEU A 758 9.10 -81.30 0.19
N GLN A 759 7.95 -81.38 -0.48
CA GLN A 759 7.34 -80.23 -1.16
C GLN A 759 6.93 -79.11 -0.17
N LYS A 760 6.47 -79.48 1.04
CA LYS A 760 6.15 -78.51 2.10
C LYS A 760 7.40 -77.84 2.70
N GLN A 761 8.52 -78.57 2.83
CA GLN A 761 9.77 -77.98 3.34
C GLN A 761 10.34 -76.93 2.38
N ALA A 762 10.27 -77.15 1.07
CA ALA A 762 10.72 -76.16 0.08
C ALA A 762 9.95 -74.83 0.18
N GLN A 763 8.63 -74.89 0.37
CA GLN A 763 7.76 -73.72 0.45
C GLN A 763 8.00 -72.88 1.72
N VAL A 764 8.24 -73.54 2.87
CA VAL A 764 8.64 -72.87 4.12
C VAL A 764 10.03 -72.24 4.00
N ALA A 765 10.99 -72.91 3.37
CA ALA A 765 12.35 -72.38 3.17
C ALA A 765 12.35 -71.11 2.32
N GLN A 766 11.49 -71.04 1.29
CA GLN A 766 11.36 -69.86 0.44
C GLN A 766 10.80 -68.65 1.21
N LEU A 767 9.68 -68.81 1.93
CA LEU A 767 9.10 -67.73 2.75
C LEU A 767 10.05 -67.25 3.86
N THR A 768 10.81 -68.16 4.47
CA THR A 768 11.82 -67.80 5.49
C THR A 768 12.92 -66.91 4.88
N LYS A 769 13.37 -67.24 3.66
CA LYS A 769 14.38 -66.47 2.93
C LYS A 769 13.88 -65.09 2.51
N GLU A 770 12.63 -64.98 2.07
CA GLU A 770 12.01 -63.69 1.74
C GLU A 770 11.88 -62.78 2.98
N ILE A 771 11.60 -63.35 4.16
CA ILE A 771 11.62 -62.62 5.45
C ILE A 771 13.05 -62.16 5.80
N ASP A 772 14.06 -63.00 5.60
CA ASP A 772 15.46 -62.63 5.84
C ASP A 772 15.98 -61.55 4.88
N ASP A 773 15.55 -61.54 3.62
CA ASP A 773 15.85 -60.48 2.64
C ASP A 773 15.14 -59.14 2.92
N GLN A 774 14.08 -59.14 3.76
CA GLN A 774 13.40 -57.92 4.22
C GLN A 774 14.10 -57.27 5.42
N LYS A 775 14.64 -58.07 6.36
CA LYS A 775 15.34 -57.58 7.57
C LYS A 775 16.41 -56.49 7.29
N PRO A 776 17.37 -56.66 6.35
CA PRO A 776 18.40 -55.66 6.06
C PRO A 776 17.88 -54.44 5.27
N LYS A 777 16.62 -54.45 4.80
CA LYS A 777 15.95 -53.25 4.27
C LYS A 777 15.33 -52.45 5.41
N LEU A 778 14.64 -53.12 6.33
CA LEU A 778 14.04 -52.53 7.53
C LEU A 778 15.11 -51.92 8.47
N GLU A 779 16.25 -52.59 8.64
CA GLU A 779 17.43 -52.02 9.32
C GLU A 779 17.96 -50.75 8.63
N ARG A 780 17.99 -50.70 7.28
CA ARG A 780 18.46 -49.52 6.55
C ARG A 780 17.53 -48.33 6.74
N VAL A 781 16.22 -48.56 6.68
CA VAL A 781 15.20 -47.52 6.93
C VAL A 781 15.26 -47.03 8.37
N THR A 782 15.30 -47.91 9.37
CA THR A 782 15.42 -47.50 10.79
C THR A 782 16.73 -46.76 11.08
N LYS A 783 17.86 -47.15 10.47
CA LYS A 783 19.13 -46.41 10.56
C LYS A 783 19.07 -45.03 9.87
N GLN A 784 18.28 -44.88 8.80
CA GLN A 784 18.02 -43.59 8.14
C GLN A 784 17.09 -42.69 8.97
N VAL A 785 15.98 -43.21 9.51
CA VAL A 785 15.09 -42.47 10.43
C VAL A 785 15.87 -42.01 11.66
N ALA A 786 16.63 -42.90 12.30
CA ALA A 786 17.48 -42.56 13.43
C ALA A 786 18.63 -41.59 13.09
N LYS A 787 18.92 -41.33 11.81
CA LYS A 787 19.84 -40.27 11.37
C LYS A 787 19.09 -38.94 11.19
N ALA A 788 17.92 -38.97 10.55
CA ALA A 788 17.05 -37.80 10.39
C ALA A 788 16.62 -37.20 11.73
N CYS A 789 16.22 -38.01 12.71
CA CYS A 789 15.92 -37.57 14.08
C CYS A 789 17.12 -36.86 14.73
N ARG A 790 18.33 -37.41 14.58
CA ARG A 790 19.56 -36.77 15.09
C ARG A 790 19.85 -35.44 14.40
N GLU A 791 19.57 -35.31 13.10
CA GLU A 791 19.74 -34.07 12.34
C GLU A 791 18.70 -33.01 12.75
N ILE A 792 17.44 -33.40 12.96
CA ILE A 792 16.36 -32.53 13.47
C ILE A 792 16.68 -32.02 14.87
N ARG A 793 17.07 -32.90 15.80
CA ARG A 793 17.46 -32.53 17.18
C ARG A 793 18.71 -31.64 17.21
N ALA A 794 19.70 -31.90 16.34
CA ALA A 794 20.89 -31.07 16.23
C ALA A 794 20.57 -29.65 15.72
N LEU A 795 19.72 -29.52 14.71
CA LEU A 795 19.28 -28.22 14.18
C LEU A 795 18.49 -27.41 15.23
N LYS A 796 17.68 -28.07 16.08
CA LYS A 796 16.89 -27.43 17.13
C LYS A 796 17.56 -27.30 18.50
N LYS A 797 18.78 -27.84 18.68
CA LYS A 797 19.55 -27.83 19.95
C LYS A 797 18.79 -28.36 21.17
N THR A 798 17.89 -29.33 20.98
CA THR A 798 17.08 -29.96 22.03
C THR A 798 17.40 -31.44 22.17
N GLN A 799 17.42 -31.96 23.40
CA GLN A 799 17.60 -33.40 23.66
C GLN A 799 16.28 -34.16 23.76
N SER A 800 15.19 -33.47 24.09
CA SER A 800 13.82 -33.99 24.00
C SER A 800 13.38 -34.19 22.55
N GLU A 801 12.36 -35.02 22.35
CA GLU A 801 11.63 -35.09 21.08
C GLU A 801 11.12 -33.72 20.63
N THR A 802 11.04 -33.53 19.32
CA THR A 802 10.44 -32.32 18.72
C THR A 802 9.05 -32.64 18.16
N HIS A 803 8.19 -31.62 18.05
CA HIS A 803 6.85 -31.81 17.47
C HIS A 803 6.88 -32.36 16.04
N GLU A 804 7.94 -32.10 15.27
CA GLU A 804 8.12 -32.67 13.93
C GLU A 804 8.44 -34.16 13.97
N GLU A 805 9.19 -34.65 14.95
CA GLU A 805 9.42 -36.09 15.12
C GLU A 805 8.11 -36.80 15.50
N GLN A 806 7.32 -36.19 16.38
CA GLN A 806 6.00 -36.71 16.76
C GLN A 806 5.00 -36.67 15.60
N ASP A 807 4.99 -35.63 14.75
CA ASP A 807 4.16 -35.61 13.54
C ASP A 807 4.65 -36.61 12.47
N ILE A 808 5.96 -36.83 12.32
CA ILE A 808 6.51 -37.88 11.46
C ILE A 808 6.07 -39.27 11.94
N GLU A 809 6.22 -39.57 13.24
CA GLU A 809 5.82 -40.86 13.81
C GLU A 809 4.30 -41.08 13.70
N LEU A 810 3.49 -40.05 13.97
CA LEU A 810 2.03 -40.10 13.86
C LEU A 810 1.57 -40.23 12.39
N ARG A 811 2.32 -39.68 11.41
CA ARG A 811 2.12 -39.95 9.98
C ARG A 811 2.49 -41.38 9.61
N CYS A 812 3.63 -41.89 10.06
CA CYS A 812 4.03 -43.28 9.81
C CYS A 812 3.02 -44.27 10.42
N LEU A 813 2.48 -44.01 11.61
CA LEU A 813 1.41 -44.79 12.21
C LEU A 813 0.10 -44.72 11.41
N LYS A 814 -0.26 -43.55 10.86
CA LYS A 814 -1.43 -43.40 9.97
C LYS A 814 -1.25 -44.11 8.63
N GLU A 815 -0.05 -44.13 8.06
CA GLU A 815 0.25 -44.86 6.83
C GLU A 815 0.33 -46.37 7.07
N PHE A 816 0.87 -46.80 8.21
CA PHE A 816 0.85 -48.19 8.65
C PHE A 816 -0.58 -48.70 8.88
N SER A 817 -1.43 -47.92 9.57
CA SER A 817 -2.88 -48.19 9.65
C SER A 817 -3.47 -48.37 8.26
N ARG A 818 -3.32 -47.38 7.37
CA ARG A 818 -3.86 -47.45 5.99
C ARG A 818 -3.33 -48.63 5.18
N SER A 819 -2.14 -49.14 5.46
CA SER A 819 -1.60 -50.34 4.81
C SER A 819 -2.21 -51.64 5.38
N ILE A 820 -2.48 -51.69 6.68
CA ILE A 820 -3.24 -52.78 7.32
C ILE A 820 -4.71 -52.74 6.90
N ASP A 821 -5.33 -51.56 6.87
CA ASP A 821 -6.71 -51.35 6.44
C ASP A 821 -6.91 -51.87 5.00
N LYS A 822 -5.97 -51.55 4.09
CA LYS A 822 -5.94 -52.13 2.73
C LYS A 822 -5.73 -53.63 2.74
N LEU A 823 -4.72 -54.15 3.45
CA LEU A 823 -4.44 -55.58 3.48
C LEU A 823 -5.61 -56.40 4.06
N LEU A 824 -6.37 -55.85 5.01
CA LEU A 824 -7.61 -56.43 5.52
C LEU A 824 -8.74 -56.38 4.49
N ILE A 825 -8.88 -55.30 3.72
CA ILE A 825 -9.82 -55.21 2.59
C ILE A 825 -9.46 -56.26 1.53
N ASP A 826 -8.21 -56.28 1.07
CA ASP A 826 -7.69 -57.23 0.06
C ASP A 826 -7.94 -58.69 0.47
N ILE A 827 -7.71 -59.04 1.75
CA ILE A 827 -8.00 -60.37 2.31
C ILE A 827 -9.51 -60.63 2.40
N SER A 828 -10.33 -59.63 2.71
CA SER A 828 -11.80 -59.77 2.77
C SER A 828 -12.44 -59.96 1.39
N GLU A 829 -11.83 -59.39 0.34
CA GLU A 829 -12.23 -59.57 -1.06
C GLU A 829 -11.77 -60.94 -1.59
N ALA A 830 -10.56 -61.39 -1.24
CA ALA A 830 -10.05 -62.71 -1.61
C ALA A 830 -10.78 -63.89 -0.90
N HIS A 831 -11.25 -63.68 0.33
CA HIS A 831 -11.85 -64.71 1.18
C HIS A 831 -13.11 -64.19 1.90
N PRO A 832 -14.27 -64.11 1.20
CA PRO A 832 -15.49 -63.51 1.75
C PRO A 832 -16.03 -64.19 3.02
N ASP A 833 -15.75 -65.48 3.24
CA ASP A 833 -16.15 -66.20 4.46
C ASP A 833 -15.54 -65.59 5.74
N LEU A 834 -14.28 -65.13 5.65
CA LEU A 834 -13.55 -64.48 6.76
C LEU A 834 -14.13 -63.12 7.13
N ASN A 835 -14.89 -62.47 6.24
CA ASN A 835 -15.51 -61.17 6.49
C ASN A 835 -16.49 -61.24 7.68
N THR A 836 -17.17 -62.38 7.86
CA THR A 836 -18.02 -62.65 9.05
C THR A 836 -17.24 -62.78 10.35
N ALA A 837 -15.98 -63.24 10.31
CA ALA A 837 -15.10 -63.30 11.46
C ALA A 837 -14.52 -61.93 11.79
N PHE A 838 -14.06 -61.18 10.78
CA PHE A 838 -13.58 -59.81 10.96
C PHE A 838 -14.64 -58.89 11.56
N GLN A 839 -15.89 -58.92 11.05
CA GLN A 839 -17.00 -58.15 11.62
C GLN A 839 -17.21 -58.45 13.11
N ARG A 840 -17.24 -59.72 13.51
CA ARG A 840 -17.36 -60.12 14.93
C ARG A 840 -16.20 -59.60 15.79
N TYR A 841 -14.96 -59.64 15.30
CA TYR A 841 -13.82 -59.09 16.04
C TYR A 841 -13.86 -57.56 16.12
N PHE A 842 -14.30 -56.86 15.07
CA PHE A 842 -14.49 -55.41 15.11
C PHE A 842 -15.62 -55.00 16.08
N GLU A 843 -16.75 -55.70 16.11
CA GLU A 843 -17.80 -55.51 17.13
C GLU A 843 -17.25 -55.75 18.54
N GLN A 844 -16.44 -56.79 18.74
CA GLN A 844 -15.82 -57.09 20.03
C GLN A 844 -14.86 -55.99 20.49
N VAL A 845 -14.11 -55.37 19.58
CA VAL A 845 -13.20 -54.24 19.86
C VAL A 845 -13.97 -52.94 20.12
N LEU A 846 -15.03 -52.63 19.35
CA LEU A 846 -15.88 -51.45 19.63
C LEU A 846 -16.52 -51.52 21.04
N ASN A 847 -16.99 -52.71 21.43
CA ASN A 847 -17.56 -52.95 22.76
C ASN A 847 -16.52 -52.82 23.90
N LEU A 848 -15.23 -53.04 23.64
CA LEU A 848 -14.17 -52.70 24.60
C LEU A 848 -13.97 -51.17 24.71
N ILE A 849 -13.91 -50.47 23.58
CA ILE A 849 -13.60 -49.03 23.53
C ILE A 849 -14.68 -48.20 24.24
N GLN A 850 -15.96 -48.57 24.15
CA GLN A 850 -17.05 -47.85 24.83
C GLN A 850 -17.02 -47.98 26.37
N ASN A 851 -16.31 -48.98 26.93
CA ASN A 851 -16.25 -49.21 28.38
C ASN A 851 -15.12 -48.44 29.10
N LEU A 852 -14.28 -47.67 28.39
CA LEU A 852 -13.21 -46.84 28.97
C LEU A 852 -13.67 -45.44 29.43
N GLY A 853 -14.97 -45.17 29.41
CA GLY A 853 -15.57 -43.89 29.82
C GLY A 853 -15.66 -43.62 31.34
N SER A 854 -14.78 -44.21 32.16
CA SER A 854 -14.76 -43.99 33.62
C SER A 854 -13.39 -44.28 34.25
N VAL A 855 -13.19 -43.82 35.48
CA VAL A 855 -11.99 -43.90 36.33
C VAL A 855 -10.79 -43.07 35.83
N GLY A 856 -10.50 -42.00 36.57
CA GLY A 856 -9.20 -41.31 36.55
C GLY A 856 -8.49 -41.41 37.90
N LYS A 857 -7.16 -41.18 37.88
CA LYS A 857 -6.23 -41.12 39.03
C LYS A 857 -5.97 -42.43 39.81
N ALA A 858 -4.83 -43.07 39.54
CA ALA A 858 -4.02 -43.74 40.56
C ALA A 858 -2.53 -43.79 40.14
N PHE A 859 -1.63 -43.98 41.10
CA PHE A 859 -0.18 -43.78 40.96
C PHE A 859 0.60 -44.99 40.40
N ALA A 860 1.49 -44.69 39.45
CA ALA A 860 2.92 -44.98 39.46
C ALA A 860 3.51 -46.34 39.96
N SER A 861 4.32 -46.92 39.06
CA SER A 861 5.73 -47.35 39.28
C SER A 861 6.09 -48.83 39.54
N ARG A 862 7.30 -49.14 39.05
CA ARG A 862 8.25 -50.22 39.41
C ARG A 862 7.95 -51.69 39.03
N ALA A 863 8.57 -52.05 37.90
CA ALA A 863 9.75 -52.90 37.86
C ALA A 863 9.63 -54.44 38.02
N CYS A 864 9.84 -55.09 36.86
CA CYS A 864 10.89 -56.08 36.62
C CYS A 864 10.79 -57.53 37.16
N THR A 865 10.94 -58.43 36.16
CA THR A 865 11.77 -59.66 36.18
C THR A 865 11.33 -60.89 36.97
N SER A 866 10.72 -61.80 36.19
CA SER A 866 11.31 -63.10 35.79
C SER A 866 11.09 -64.36 36.64
N SER A 867 10.99 -65.47 35.89
CA SER A 867 11.12 -66.89 36.32
C SER A 867 10.09 -67.45 37.32
N SER A 868 9.63 -68.71 37.18
CA SER A 868 9.75 -69.67 36.06
C SER A 868 8.88 -70.91 36.29
N LEU A 869 8.54 -71.60 35.18
CA LEU A 869 8.30 -73.06 35.09
C LEU A 869 7.08 -73.68 35.82
N ALA A 870 6.20 -74.26 35.00
CA ALA A 870 5.77 -75.68 35.07
C ALA A 870 4.78 -76.13 36.20
N VAL A 871 3.95 -77.18 36.04
CA VAL A 871 3.47 -77.94 34.85
C VAL A 871 2.17 -78.71 35.22
N SER A 872 1.28 -78.91 34.24
CA SER A 872 0.20 -79.93 34.18
C SER A 872 -1.01 -79.93 35.13
N ALA A 873 -2.13 -80.36 34.53
CA ALA A 873 -3.19 -81.24 35.05
C ALA A 873 -4.24 -80.71 36.07
N ASP A 874 -5.49 -81.22 36.09
CA ASP A 874 -6.36 -81.79 35.03
C ASP A 874 -7.82 -81.85 35.53
N LYS A 875 -8.80 -81.97 34.62
CA LYS A 875 -10.25 -82.27 34.77
C LYS A 875 -10.90 -82.30 36.18
N ARG A 876 -12.03 -81.58 36.33
CA ARG A 876 -13.44 -82.11 36.36
C ARG A 876 -14.44 -80.94 36.53
N LEU A 877 -15.53 -80.81 35.75
CA LEU A 877 -16.77 -81.61 35.63
C LEU A 877 -17.75 -81.49 36.81
N SER A 878 -18.84 -80.74 36.64
CA SER A 878 -20.26 -81.06 37.02
C SER A 878 -21.17 -79.83 36.76
N MET A 879 -22.30 -79.96 36.02
CA MET A 879 -23.71 -80.11 36.48
C MET A 879 -24.38 -78.77 36.92
N GLN A 880 -25.68 -78.48 36.70
CA GLN A 880 -26.78 -79.24 36.06
C GLN A 880 -28.00 -78.37 35.67
N ASN A 881 -28.84 -78.86 34.74
CA ASN A 881 -30.26 -78.49 34.48
C ASN A 881 -30.49 -77.02 33.99
N SER A 882 -31.62 -76.59 33.40
CA SER A 882 -32.99 -77.12 33.19
C SER A 882 -33.69 -76.37 32.02
N THR A 883 -34.78 -76.75 31.31
CA THR A 883 -35.54 -78.02 31.09
C THR A 883 -36.67 -77.82 30.03
N TRP A 884 -36.62 -78.51 28.87
CA TRP A 884 -37.74 -78.73 27.89
C TRP A 884 -38.36 -77.46 27.21
N ARG A 885 -39.25 -77.48 26.19
CA ARG A 885 -40.00 -78.56 25.46
C ARG A 885 -40.44 -78.13 24.04
N ALA A 886 -40.62 -79.10 23.12
CA ALA A 886 -41.63 -79.15 22.02
C ALA A 886 -41.57 -78.10 20.86
N PHE A 887 -41.98 -78.40 19.61
CA PHE A 887 -42.24 -79.67 18.90
C PHE A 887 -42.02 -79.48 17.37
N CYS A 888 -42.09 -80.56 16.59
CA CYS A 888 -41.73 -80.60 15.15
C CYS A 888 -42.63 -79.78 14.21
N TRP A 889 -42.00 -79.09 13.26
CA TRP A 889 -41.98 -79.54 11.85
C TRP A 889 -40.56 -79.31 11.27
#